data_AF-A0A6A6BVK3-F1
#
_entry.id   AF-A0A6A6BVK3-F1
#
_cell.length_a   1.000
_cell.length_b   1.000
_cell.length_c   1.000
_cell.angle_alpha   90.00
_cell.angle_beta   90.00
_cell.angle_gamma   90.00
#
_symmetry.space_group_name_H-M   'P 1'
#
loop_
_entity.id
_entity.type
_entity.pdbx_description
1 polymer ?
#
loop_
_entity_poly.entity_id
_entity_poly.type
_entity_poly.pdbx_seq_one_letter_code
_entity_poly.pdbx_strand_id
1 'polypeptide(L)'
;MPYTALALALLSLSILGLITQQLLAYFRDWTSGGKSRAKSLEAKSISRALPADWYRSDDLYELERRAIFSKKWLLVTHKLRFPNAGHWIRFEEAGFQFLVVKGLDGSIRGFHNICRHRGFPIVTEESGCSKILACKYHGWSYGLNGALAKAPGYKDIQEFNKDQNSLLPLHVKVDDHGFIWVNLDAKQTPETPWEADFRGIDQQVRHESFNFDDYHFDHTWHMTGDYNWKTLADNYNECYHCATAHPDVGAVADLEAYKVETRGGNIEHFASTKPEQEEAGNKVVSNYYFPNACMTVTPNFFYMMRCVPTSTKQCSMEYERVLNEDKWLCNNVQKTLNAGVFVNGEMHPTMEKGPLYFQNTVREMLESHWSKEKAIGQEIWPARRSLPKEATSSARDLALCSGVACSKKTDPAILWRKKIRCPGERPACSTCARRKQQCHYVAVARSSPLEVPFADRIATIEEKLEAILNCASGQGTTSGDDPSNNNGSDYGSITPTENALLEEVQSNTIPSSDEVIEAIRLYFQHCHRQPIWCFEHVDLEDDKTSLTEELLCSILALTSRFLPQDEQEPKYSGKARSLIMLRIANGTVGIATIEALCLLSFSFILDGDVRLGQFHLGLAMHLIQAASLDVGHTYNTADSQCERKKRLFWSWQILNHYYGRHNQLFRSAGDISSLLRHGNSSTVSEVGDGHKPTSLPPLPKDPIGVANSDDPDIWCFTVQLCWIWDQVHNCISDCASDRLIVPWLHDSAYSIINSNLVQVEDIMPTCHRYDSAKYYAHNSERLQRDAAYWNPWLKMQLTFHAVHVVLNHPFLYISAARSNPSLNTTNTFWRRSSELVLLHASWIVRMLEMVQEKEQHLNDPFFAHAVAIAATVHMFYSYSANPKLRTKSNADMETCRHFLRSFASFSPAGAKLDERLGKMLQLASAPTEGQNRLSLSSTIRLSNHLTWEILNFDLDGDAKGPSANDLFDSSLTSPSRKGQDSPDLEVLVSNSPEVVVNTYDGGQTARTGSSHTYLSTTDNGIAGPWSNRSAMTSPENTLGNDALRLWTDHSLQLEDLNPYLVDACKNDLGSSSWWDLGNF
;
A
#
# COMPACT_ATOMS: atom_id res chain seq x y z
N MET A 1 32.02 -84.31 18.99
CA MET A 1 30.56 -84.25 18.80
C MET A 1 29.92 -83.78 20.12
N PRO A 2 29.68 -82.46 20.32
CA PRO A 2 28.37 -81.99 20.81
C PRO A 2 28.09 -80.48 20.55
N TYR A 3 27.95 -80.01 19.31
CA TYR A 3 27.55 -78.60 19.03
C TYR A 3 26.29 -78.46 18.17
N THR A 4 25.73 -79.56 17.65
CA THR A 4 24.49 -79.54 16.86
C THR A 4 23.23 -79.67 17.73
N ALA A 5 23.32 -80.11 18.99
CA ALA A 5 22.16 -80.28 19.87
C ALA A 5 21.75 -78.99 20.62
N LEU A 6 22.66 -78.04 20.86
CA LEU A 6 22.33 -76.77 21.52
C LEU A 6 21.67 -75.76 20.57
N ALA A 7 22.01 -75.82 19.27
CA ALA A 7 21.48 -74.92 18.25
C ALA A 7 20.00 -75.18 17.93
N LEU A 8 19.54 -76.44 17.98
CA LEU A 8 18.13 -76.78 17.78
C LEU A 8 17.23 -76.43 18.98
N ALA A 9 17.75 -76.47 20.21
CA ALA A 9 16.99 -76.12 21.41
C ALA A 9 16.71 -74.60 21.56
N LEU A 10 17.64 -73.75 21.11
CA LEU A 10 17.47 -72.28 21.15
C LEU A 10 16.55 -71.76 20.03
N LEU A 11 16.51 -72.44 18.88
CA LEU A 11 15.57 -72.17 17.79
C LEU A 11 14.12 -72.54 18.15
N SER A 12 13.89 -73.59 18.94
CA SER A 12 12.53 -73.95 19.40
C SER A 12 11.95 -73.00 20.46
N LEU A 13 12.77 -72.40 21.33
CA LEU A 13 12.30 -71.46 22.36
C LEU A 13 11.99 -70.06 21.82
N SER A 14 12.69 -69.63 20.77
CA SER A 14 12.47 -68.32 20.14
C SER A 14 11.25 -68.31 19.20
N ILE A 15 10.95 -69.44 18.54
CA ILE A 15 9.73 -69.59 17.73
C ILE A 15 8.47 -69.70 18.62
N LEU A 16 8.53 -70.41 19.76
CA LEU A 16 7.39 -70.48 20.69
C LEU A 16 7.07 -69.11 21.33
N GLY A 17 8.10 -68.31 21.64
CA GLY A 17 7.93 -66.94 22.20
C GLY A 17 7.24 -65.99 21.23
N LEU A 18 7.63 -66.02 19.95
CA LEU A 18 7.02 -65.22 18.89
C LEU A 18 5.55 -65.61 18.64
N ILE A 19 5.22 -66.91 18.63
CA ILE A 19 3.83 -67.39 18.44
C ILE A 19 2.96 -67.03 19.65
N THR A 20 3.47 -67.09 20.89
CA THR A 20 2.71 -66.67 22.09
C THR A 20 2.47 -65.15 22.17
N GLN A 21 3.42 -64.31 21.72
CA GLN A 21 3.20 -62.86 21.63
C GLN A 21 2.21 -62.49 20.53
N GLN A 22 2.20 -63.22 19.42
CA GLN A 22 1.26 -62.98 18.33
C GLN A 22 -0.17 -63.45 18.67
N LEU A 23 -0.33 -64.55 19.42
CA LEU A 23 -1.62 -65.01 19.93
C LEU A 23 -2.16 -64.15 21.08
N LEU A 24 -1.31 -63.60 21.96
CA LEU A 24 -1.74 -62.66 23.01
C LEU A 24 -2.13 -61.29 22.44
N ALA A 25 -1.46 -60.83 21.38
CA ALA A 25 -1.87 -59.63 20.64
C ALA A 25 -3.22 -59.84 19.94
N TYR A 26 -3.42 -61.01 19.32
CA TYR A 26 -4.68 -61.37 18.64
C TYR A 26 -5.85 -61.57 19.64
N PHE A 27 -5.62 -62.16 20.81
CA PHE A 27 -6.64 -62.28 21.87
C PHE A 27 -6.98 -60.94 22.53
N ARG A 28 -6.03 -59.99 22.61
CA ARG A 28 -6.29 -58.66 23.15
C ARG A 28 -7.18 -57.84 22.21
N ASP A 29 -6.97 -57.96 20.90
CA ASP A 29 -7.85 -57.34 19.89
C ASP A 29 -9.23 -58.03 19.80
N TRP A 30 -9.29 -59.37 19.96
CA TRP A 30 -10.54 -60.13 19.91
C TRP A 30 -11.46 -59.90 21.14
N THR A 31 -10.88 -59.73 22.34
CA THR A 31 -11.66 -59.50 23.57
C THR A 31 -12.13 -58.05 23.74
N SER A 32 -11.54 -57.08 23.03
CA SER A 32 -12.11 -55.73 22.88
C SER A 32 -13.11 -55.60 21.73
N GLY A 33 -13.19 -56.60 20.84
CA GLY A 33 -14.10 -56.64 19.66
C GLY A 33 -15.53 -57.10 19.95
N GLY A 34 -15.99 -57.01 21.20
CA GLY A 34 -17.21 -57.67 21.68
C GLY A 34 -18.21 -56.78 22.40
N LYS A 35 -18.38 -55.51 22.01
CA LYS A 35 -19.62 -54.77 22.31
C LYS A 35 -20.13 -54.10 21.05
N SER A 36 -21.12 -54.75 20.44
CA SER A 36 -22.15 -54.13 19.60
C SER A 36 -21.64 -53.32 18.41
N ARG A 37 -21.47 -54.01 17.28
CA ARG A 37 -21.76 -53.46 15.94
C ARG A 37 -23.27 -53.24 15.79
N ALA A 38 -23.83 -52.39 16.64
CA ALA A 38 -24.83 -51.45 16.16
C ALA A 38 -23.99 -50.38 15.46
N LYS A 39 -24.34 -49.99 14.23
CA LYS A 39 -23.97 -48.67 13.74
C LYS A 39 -24.55 -47.68 14.77
N SER A 40 -23.79 -47.32 15.80
CA SER A 40 -23.98 -45.98 16.34
C SER A 40 -23.65 -45.11 15.15
N LEU A 41 -24.66 -44.44 14.62
CA LEU A 41 -24.46 -43.12 14.08
C LEU A 41 -23.70 -42.38 15.19
N GLU A 42 -22.37 -42.43 15.18
CA GLU A 42 -21.58 -41.43 15.88
C GLU A 42 -22.07 -40.14 15.26
N ALA A 43 -22.91 -39.43 15.99
CA ALA A 43 -23.33 -38.11 15.61
C ALA A 43 -22.03 -37.37 15.31
N LYS A 44 -21.84 -36.93 14.05
CA LYS A 44 -20.70 -36.12 13.65
C LYS A 44 -20.64 -34.95 14.63
N SER A 45 -19.76 -35.04 15.64
CA SER A 45 -19.75 -34.08 16.72
C SER A 45 -18.99 -32.86 16.21
N ILE A 46 -19.70 -31.74 16.11
CA ILE A 46 -19.11 -30.46 15.74
C ILE A 46 -18.05 -30.10 16.79
N SER A 47 -16.82 -29.85 16.34
CA SER A 47 -15.73 -29.37 17.18
C SER A 47 -15.55 -27.87 16.98
N ARG A 48 -15.09 -27.17 18.01
CA ARG A 48 -14.83 -25.73 17.93
C ARG A 48 -13.38 -25.45 17.59
N ALA A 49 -13.18 -24.38 16.83
CA ALA A 49 -11.87 -23.85 16.50
C ALA A 49 -11.09 -23.42 17.76
N LEU A 50 -9.78 -23.23 17.62
CA LEU A 50 -8.97 -22.58 18.66
C LEU A 50 -9.57 -21.21 19.05
N PRO A 51 -9.49 -20.83 20.33
CA PRO A 51 -9.91 -19.51 20.77
C PRO A 51 -9.11 -18.40 20.06
N ALA A 52 -9.74 -17.26 19.80
CA ALA A 52 -9.12 -16.09 19.15
C ALA A 52 -7.80 -15.65 19.80
N ASP A 53 -7.67 -15.82 21.12
CA ASP A 53 -6.45 -15.50 21.86
C ASP A 53 -5.21 -16.27 21.39
N TRP A 54 -5.38 -17.48 20.84
CA TRP A 54 -4.29 -18.28 20.27
C TRP A 54 -3.70 -17.66 19.00
N TYR A 55 -4.41 -16.75 18.35
CA TYR A 55 -3.98 -16.08 17.13
C TYR A 55 -3.42 -14.67 17.37
N ARG A 56 -3.46 -14.16 18.61
CA ARG A 56 -3.11 -12.75 18.89
C ARG A 56 -2.31 -12.50 20.16
N SER A 57 -2.01 -13.55 20.94
CA SER A 57 -1.26 -13.46 22.19
C SER A 57 0.24 -13.65 21.99
N ASP A 58 1.02 -12.65 22.40
CA ASP A 58 2.49 -12.67 22.37
C ASP A 58 3.09 -13.78 23.24
N ASP A 59 2.52 -14.01 24.42
CA ASP A 59 2.97 -15.09 25.32
C ASP A 59 2.75 -16.48 24.71
N LEU A 60 1.63 -16.69 23.99
CA LEU A 60 1.37 -17.96 23.30
C LEU A 60 2.30 -18.15 22.11
N TYR A 61 2.62 -17.10 21.36
CA TYR A 61 3.61 -17.21 20.29
C TYR A 61 4.99 -17.56 20.82
N GLU A 62 5.44 -16.95 21.92
CA GLU A 62 6.70 -17.34 22.55
C GLU A 62 6.68 -18.80 23.00
N LEU A 63 5.56 -19.29 23.52
CA LEU A 63 5.37 -20.71 23.80
C LEU A 63 5.42 -21.57 22.53
N GLU A 64 4.80 -21.15 21.42
CA GLU A 64 4.86 -21.84 20.12
C GLU A 64 6.29 -21.93 19.59
N ARG A 65 7.09 -20.87 19.69
CA ARG A 65 8.51 -20.87 19.32
C ARG A 65 9.29 -21.96 20.05
N ARG A 66 9.05 -22.11 21.36
CA ARG A 66 9.68 -23.15 22.20
C ARG A 66 9.10 -24.54 21.96
N ALA A 67 7.78 -24.65 21.88
CA ALA A 67 7.07 -25.91 21.88
C ALA A 67 6.98 -26.55 20.48
N ILE A 68 7.13 -25.79 19.41
CA ILE A 68 6.95 -26.27 18.03
C ILE A 68 8.23 -26.04 17.23
N PHE A 69 8.50 -24.79 16.85
CA PHE A 69 9.54 -24.44 15.86
C PHE A 69 10.96 -24.82 16.31
N SER A 70 11.24 -24.81 17.61
CA SER A 70 12.58 -25.14 18.11
C SER A 70 12.90 -26.64 18.19
N LYS A 71 11.93 -27.55 18.00
CA LYS A 71 12.14 -29.01 18.14
C LYS A 71 11.45 -29.90 17.10
N LYS A 72 10.57 -29.37 16.27
CA LYS A 72 9.99 -30.10 15.12
C LYS A 72 10.90 -29.98 13.90
N TRP A 73 10.73 -30.93 12.98
CA TRP A 73 11.39 -30.86 11.68
C TRP A 73 10.67 -29.87 10.78
N LEU A 74 11.44 -29.02 10.14
CA LEU A 74 11.00 -27.92 9.31
C LEU A 74 11.47 -28.20 7.88
N LEU A 75 10.55 -28.23 6.93
CA LEU A 75 10.90 -28.31 5.52
C LEU A 75 11.33 -26.91 5.07
N VAL A 76 12.56 -26.78 4.58
CA VAL A 76 13.12 -25.44 4.29
C VAL A 76 13.41 -25.21 2.82
N THR A 77 13.84 -26.24 2.08
CA THR A 77 14.18 -26.09 0.66
C THR A 77 14.45 -27.44 -0.04
N HIS A 78 15.02 -27.41 -1.26
CA HIS A 78 15.38 -28.58 -2.06
C HIS A 78 16.86 -28.57 -2.48
N LYS A 79 17.46 -29.75 -2.67
CA LYS A 79 18.88 -29.93 -3.04
C LYS A 79 19.28 -29.19 -4.32
N LEU A 80 18.33 -28.97 -5.24
CA LEU A 80 18.56 -28.26 -6.51
C LEU A 80 19.06 -26.82 -6.32
N ARG A 81 18.79 -26.17 -5.19
CA ARG A 81 19.34 -24.84 -4.88
C ARG A 81 20.81 -24.87 -4.45
N PHE A 82 21.40 -26.05 -4.32
CA PHE A 82 22.81 -26.26 -3.96
C PHE A 82 23.56 -27.02 -5.07
N PRO A 83 23.71 -26.45 -6.29
CA PRO A 83 24.40 -27.14 -7.38
C PRO A 83 25.86 -27.45 -7.01
N ASN A 84 26.58 -26.49 -6.45
CA ASN A 84 28.02 -26.60 -6.20
C ASN A 84 28.36 -26.61 -4.71
N ALA A 85 29.49 -27.24 -4.36
CA ALA A 85 30.08 -27.13 -3.04
C ALA A 85 30.43 -25.67 -2.72
N GLY A 86 30.21 -25.25 -1.48
CA GLY A 86 30.35 -23.86 -1.05
C GLY A 86 29.07 -23.05 -1.14
N HIS A 87 28.04 -23.52 -1.86
CA HIS A 87 26.74 -22.85 -1.88
C HIS A 87 26.09 -22.90 -0.50
N TRP A 88 25.58 -21.76 -0.06
CA TRP A 88 24.84 -21.61 1.19
C TRP A 88 23.63 -20.71 0.98
N ILE A 89 22.59 -20.94 1.79
CA ILE A 89 21.35 -20.16 1.80
C ILE A 89 21.02 -19.86 3.25
N ARG A 90 20.66 -18.60 3.53
CA ARG A 90 20.20 -18.14 4.83
C ARG A 90 18.69 -18.30 4.93
N PHE A 91 18.23 -18.74 6.09
CA PHE A 91 16.83 -18.92 6.41
C PHE A 91 16.49 -18.32 7.79
N GLU A 92 15.24 -17.92 7.92
CA GLU A 92 14.61 -17.58 9.19
C GLU A 92 13.38 -18.45 9.40
N GLU A 93 13.14 -18.86 10.65
CA GLU A 93 11.90 -19.52 11.06
C GLU A 93 11.59 -19.10 12.50
N ALA A 94 10.45 -18.45 12.74
CA ALA A 94 10.01 -18.03 14.08
C ALA A 94 11.08 -17.24 14.89
N GLY A 95 11.82 -16.36 14.20
CA GLY A 95 12.93 -15.57 14.76
C GLY A 95 14.24 -16.35 14.96
N PHE A 96 14.32 -17.62 14.59
CA PHE A 96 15.57 -18.39 14.56
C PHE A 96 16.27 -18.20 13.21
N GLN A 97 17.44 -17.56 13.23
CA GLN A 97 18.28 -17.34 12.05
C GLN A 97 19.27 -18.50 11.87
N PHE A 98 19.26 -19.12 10.70
CA PHE A 98 20.18 -20.19 10.35
C PHE A 98 20.62 -20.15 8.89
N LEU A 99 21.62 -20.94 8.56
CA LEU A 99 22.09 -21.13 7.20
C LEU A 99 22.23 -22.63 6.91
N VAL A 100 21.91 -23.02 5.69
CA VAL A 100 22.20 -24.34 5.14
C VAL A 100 23.30 -24.19 4.11
N VAL A 101 24.29 -25.09 4.11
CA VAL A 101 25.48 -25.04 3.24
C VAL A 101 25.83 -26.42 2.71
N LYS A 102 26.23 -26.49 1.43
CA LYS A 102 26.82 -27.68 0.83
C LYS A 102 28.33 -27.67 1.05
N GLY A 103 28.84 -28.63 1.82
CA GLY A 103 30.27 -28.77 2.09
C GLY A 103 31.09 -29.17 0.86
N LEU A 104 32.41 -29.07 0.98
CA LEU A 104 33.36 -29.54 -0.06
C LEU A 104 33.29 -31.06 -0.28
N ASP A 105 32.79 -31.79 0.70
CA ASP A 105 32.52 -33.23 0.64
C ASP A 105 31.13 -33.58 0.08
N GLY A 106 30.43 -32.59 -0.48
CA GLY A 106 29.09 -32.76 -1.06
C GLY A 106 27.96 -32.85 -0.04
N SER A 107 28.26 -32.97 1.27
CA SER A 107 27.24 -33.09 2.32
C SER A 107 26.59 -31.75 2.65
N ILE A 108 25.26 -31.73 2.70
CA ILE A 108 24.48 -30.55 3.11
C ILE A 108 24.39 -30.51 4.63
N ARG A 109 24.68 -29.34 5.22
CA ARG A 109 24.72 -29.10 6.67
C ARG A 109 24.01 -27.81 7.01
N GLY A 110 23.56 -27.70 8.26
CA GLY A 110 22.88 -26.51 8.77
C GLY A 110 23.58 -25.98 10.02
N PHE A 111 23.61 -24.65 10.17
CA PHE A 111 24.17 -23.97 11.33
C PHE A 111 23.31 -22.77 11.73
N HIS A 112 23.21 -22.47 13.01
CA HIS A 112 22.70 -21.16 13.42
C HIS A 112 23.60 -20.05 12.84
N ASN A 113 22.98 -19.00 12.29
CA ASN A 113 23.68 -17.88 11.67
C ASN A 113 24.17 -16.88 12.74
N ILE A 114 24.95 -17.38 13.71
CA ILE A 114 25.37 -16.64 14.90
C ILE A 114 26.86 -16.90 15.13
N CYS A 115 27.68 -15.86 15.04
CA CYS A 115 29.10 -15.95 15.37
C CYS A 115 29.28 -16.27 16.85
N ARG A 116 30.11 -17.28 17.13
CA ARG A 116 30.41 -17.74 18.51
C ARG A 116 31.22 -16.75 19.34
N HIS A 117 31.76 -15.70 18.73
CA HIS A 117 32.50 -14.65 19.45
C HIS A 117 31.55 -13.68 20.18
N ARG A 118 30.73 -12.93 19.42
CA ARG A 118 29.85 -11.87 19.96
C ARG A 118 28.47 -11.82 19.29
N GLY A 119 28.03 -12.93 18.70
CA GLY A 119 26.67 -13.09 18.19
C GLY A 119 26.37 -12.44 16.83
N PHE A 120 27.34 -11.78 16.19
CA PHE A 120 27.11 -11.18 14.86
C PHE A 120 26.78 -12.25 13.80
N PRO A 121 25.86 -11.99 12.85
CA PRO A 121 25.54 -12.94 11.79
C PRO A 121 26.77 -13.34 10.97
N ILE A 122 26.90 -14.63 10.66
CA ILE A 122 28.01 -15.14 9.84
C ILE A 122 27.86 -14.68 8.39
N VAL A 123 26.63 -14.75 7.87
CA VAL A 123 26.26 -14.27 6.53
C VAL A 123 25.12 -13.26 6.62
N THR A 124 25.20 -12.21 5.79
CA THR A 124 24.20 -11.13 5.70
C THR A 124 23.37 -11.20 4.43
N GLU A 125 23.91 -11.78 3.36
CA GLU A 125 23.17 -11.99 2.12
C GLU A 125 22.21 -13.18 2.26
N GLU A 126 21.20 -13.26 1.39
CA GLU A 126 20.21 -14.33 1.40
C GLU A 126 20.78 -15.67 0.93
N SER A 127 21.70 -15.64 -0.02
CA SER A 127 22.43 -16.81 -0.49
C SER A 127 23.81 -16.41 -1.01
N GLY A 128 24.67 -17.40 -1.22
CA GLY A 128 25.98 -17.17 -1.82
C GLY A 128 26.80 -18.43 -1.96
N CYS A 129 28.03 -18.27 -2.43
CA CYS A 129 29.01 -19.34 -2.53
C CYS A 129 30.33 -18.92 -1.89
N SER A 130 30.78 -19.68 -0.89
CA SER A 130 31.99 -19.36 -0.14
C SER A 130 32.80 -20.61 0.17
N LYS A 131 34.13 -20.51 0.16
CA LYS A 131 35.03 -21.58 0.65
C LYS A 131 35.18 -21.57 2.18
N ILE A 132 34.97 -20.40 2.79
CA ILE A 132 35.08 -20.13 4.23
C ILE A 132 33.94 -19.19 4.61
N LEU A 133 33.32 -19.43 5.76
CA LEU A 133 32.31 -18.56 6.34
C LEU A 133 32.98 -17.59 7.32
N ALA A 134 33.18 -16.33 6.92
CA ALA A 134 33.92 -15.34 7.70
C ALA A 134 33.01 -14.29 8.33
N CYS A 135 33.06 -14.16 9.65
CA CYS A 135 32.33 -13.14 10.40
C CYS A 135 32.91 -11.75 10.11
N LYS A 136 32.07 -10.86 9.56
CA LYS A 136 32.45 -9.46 9.23
C LYS A 136 32.77 -8.59 10.46
N TYR A 137 32.46 -9.04 11.68
CA TYR A 137 32.70 -8.23 12.89
C TYR A 137 34.18 -8.24 13.33
N HIS A 138 34.75 -9.41 13.58
CA HIS A 138 36.13 -9.54 14.11
C HIS A 138 36.97 -10.58 13.35
N GLY A 139 36.52 -11.00 12.16
CA GLY A 139 37.27 -11.90 11.29
C GLY A 139 37.37 -13.36 11.76
N TRP A 140 36.53 -13.80 12.71
CA TRP A 140 36.41 -15.22 13.03
C TRP A 140 35.93 -15.98 11.80
N SER A 141 36.67 -17.00 11.39
CA SER A 141 36.46 -17.70 10.13
C SER A 141 36.20 -19.18 10.38
N TYR A 142 35.14 -19.70 9.81
CA TYR A 142 34.67 -21.07 9.97
C TYR A 142 34.77 -21.83 8.64
N GLY A 143 35.12 -23.11 8.68
CA GLY A 143 34.98 -24.00 7.53
C GLY A 143 33.51 -24.25 7.20
N LEU A 144 33.23 -24.82 6.03
CA LEU A 144 31.86 -25.19 5.62
C LEU A 144 31.28 -26.36 6.45
N ASN A 145 32.11 -27.03 7.24
CA ASN A 145 31.70 -27.99 8.27
C ASN A 145 31.40 -27.32 9.63
N GLY A 146 31.47 -25.99 9.71
CA GLY A 146 31.22 -25.21 10.92
C GLY A 146 32.42 -25.11 11.88
N ALA A 147 33.51 -25.84 11.64
CA ALA A 147 34.69 -25.81 12.51
C ALA A 147 35.38 -24.44 12.47
N LEU A 148 35.78 -23.92 13.62
CA LEU A 148 36.49 -22.65 13.70
C LEU A 148 37.92 -22.79 13.15
N ALA A 149 38.16 -22.24 11.96
CA ALA A 149 39.47 -22.28 11.31
C ALA A 149 40.42 -21.21 11.87
N LYS A 150 39.94 -19.97 12.00
CA LYS A 150 40.74 -18.80 12.41
C LYS A 150 39.99 -17.92 13.39
N ALA A 151 40.65 -17.58 14.50
CA ALA A 151 40.26 -16.55 15.45
C ALA A 151 41.44 -15.56 15.61
N PRO A 152 41.39 -14.37 14.98
CA PRO A 152 42.46 -13.39 15.07
C PRO A 152 42.77 -13.01 16.54
N GLY A 153 44.04 -13.01 16.92
CA GLY A 153 44.49 -12.68 18.29
C GLY A 153 44.45 -13.83 19.31
N TYR A 154 43.90 -15.00 18.97
CA TYR A 154 43.75 -16.13 19.90
C TYR A 154 44.81 -17.23 19.72
N LYS A 155 45.82 -17.05 18.87
CA LYS A 155 46.82 -18.09 18.57
C LYS A 155 47.71 -18.43 19.78
N ASP A 156 48.02 -17.44 20.61
CA ASP A 156 48.99 -17.56 21.71
C ASP A 156 48.30 -17.75 23.09
N ILE A 157 46.97 -17.89 23.12
CA ILE A 157 46.19 -18.09 24.34
C ILE A 157 46.06 -19.61 24.59
N GLN A 158 46.84 -20.14 25.53
CA GLN A 158 46.91 -21.59 25.81
C GLN A 158 45.57 -22.23 26.19
N GLU A 159 44.68 -21.47 26.83
CA GLU A 159 43.36 -21.95 27.27
C GLU A 159 42.29 -21.88 26.17
N PHE A 160 42.59 -21.31 25.00
CA PHE A 160 41.61 -21.16 23.92
C PHE A 160 41.50 -22.43 23.08
N ASN A 161 40.39 -23.15 23.24
CA ASN A 161 40.05 -24.29 22.41
C ASN A 161 39.13 -23.90 21.24
N LYS A 162 39.60 -24.07 19.99
CA LYS A 162 38.83 -23.81 18.78
C LYS A 162 37.61 -24.74 18.64
N ASP A 163 37.73 -25.99 19.07
CA ASP A 163 36.67 -27.00 18.89
C ASP A 163 35.42 -26.66 19.71
N GLN A 164 35.60 -26.03 20.87
CA GLN A 164 34.51 -25.52 21.72
C GLN A 164 33.78 -24.32 21.11
N ASN A 165 34.34 -23.74 20.04
CA ASN A 165 33.90 -22.49 19.42
C ASN A 165 33.47 -22.66 17.95
N SER A 166 33.19 -23.89 17.51
CA SER A 166 32.58 -24.17 16.20
C SER A 166 31.16 -23.58 16.08
N LEU A 167 30.68 -23.31 14.87
CA LEU A 167 29.29 -22.90 14.65
C LEU A 167 28.32 -23.91 15.29
N LEU A 168 27.18 -23.43 15.79
CA LEU A 168 26.18 -24.29 16.41
C LEU A 168 25.46 -25.07 15.30
N PRO A 169 25.63 -26.40 15.20
CA PRO A 169 25.03 -27.18 14.13
C PRO A 169 23.52 -27.31 14.33
N LEU A 170 22.81 -27.52 13.23
CA LEU A 170 21.43 -27.97 13.20
C LEU A 170 21.39 -29.45 12.81
N HIS A 171 20.31 -30.14 13.17
CA HIS A 171 20.01 -31.42 12.56
C HIS A 171 19.52 -31.18 11.12
N VAL A 172 20.07 -31.91 10.16
CA VAL A 172 19.68 -31.82 8.75
C VAL A 172 19.38 -33.22 8.22
N LYS A 173 18.26 -33.34 7.50
CA LYS A 173 17.86 -34.55 6.78
C LYS A 173 17.60 -34.13 5.33
N VAL A 174 18.24 -34.81 4.40
CA VAL A 174 17.85 -34.78 2.98
C VAL A 174 17.06 -36.06 2.75
N ASP A 175 15.82 -35.95 2.28
CA ASP A 175 14.99 -37.11 1.98
C ASP A 175 15.29 -37.70 0.60
N ASP A 176 14.67 -38.84 0.27
CA ASP A 176 14.96 -39.58 -0.95
C ASP A 176 14.59 -38.78 -2.22
N HIS A 177 13.68 -37.81 -2.12
CA HIS A 177 13.31 -36.90 -3.20
C HIS A 177 14.23 -35.66 -3.28
N GLY A 178 15.09 -35.43 -2.29
CA GLY A 178 16.04 -34.32 -2.29
C GLY A 178 15.60 -33.08 -1.52
N PHE A 179 14.47 -33.15 -0.80
CA PHE A 179 14.04 -32.07 0.08
C PHE A 179 14.87 -32.01 1.35
N ILE A 180 15.18 -30.79 1.77
CA ILE A 180 16.06 -30.50 2.89
C ILE A 180 15.19 -30.07 4.08
N TRP A 181 15.29 -30.87 5.14
CA TRP A 181 14.62 -30.69 6.41
C TRP A 181 15.63 -30.30 7.49
N VAL A 182 15.25 -29.38 8.38
CA VAL A 182 16.07 -28.97 9.51
C VAL A 182 15.33 -29.15 10.83
N ASN A 183 16.07 -29.43 11.91
CA ASN A 183 15.54 -29.40 13.27
C ASN A 183 16.53 -28.64 14.17
N LEU A 184 15.98 -27.68 14.92
CA LEU A 184 16.74 -26.73 15.71
C LEU A 184 17.10 -27.23 17.12
N ASP A 185 16.65 -28.42 17.52
CA ASP A 185 16.92 -28.99 18.84
C ASP A 185 18.43 -29.04 19.11
N ALA A 186 18.83 -28.53 20.26
CA ALA A 186 20.22 -28.48 20.69
C ALA A 186 20.74 -29.80 21.28
N LYS A 187 19.89 -30.82 21.42
CA LYS A 187 20.33 -32.17 21.81
C LYS A 187 21.22 -32.80 20.74
N GLN A 188 21.97 -33.84 21.13
CA GLN A 188 22.80 -34.58 20.17
C GLN A 188 21.95 -35.35 19.15
N THR A 189 20.79 -35.80 19.59
CA THR A 189 19.73 -36.40 18.77
C THR A 189 18.45 -35.62 19.03
N PRO A 190 17.70 -35.22 17.99
CA PRO A 190 16.49 -34.44 18.17
C PRO A 190 15.46 -35.21 19.00
N GLU A 191 14.73 -34.53 19.87
CA GLU A 191 13.68 -35.15 20.71
C GLU A 191 12.62 -35.85 19.86
N THR A 192 12.31 -35.29 18.69
CA THR A 192 11.45 -35.91 17.68
C THR A 192 12.31 -36.33 16.49
N PRO A 193 12.55 -37.64 16.27
CA PRO A 193 13.22 -38.10 15.05
C PRO A 193 12.35 -37.82 13.82
N TRP A 194 12.95 -37.66 12.65
CA TRP A 194 12.23 -37.27 11.42
C TRP A 194 11.15 -38.31 11.07
N GLU A 195 11.46 -39.59 11.26
CA GLU A 195 10.58 -40.72 11.00
C GLU A 195 9.38 -40.80 11.97
N ALA A 196 9.36 -40.04 13.07
CA ALA A 196 8.18 -39.98 13.94
C ALA A 196 7.02 -39.27 13.24
N ASP A 197 7.31 -38.23 12.48
CA ASP A 197 6.31 -37.38 11.82
C ASP A 197 6.20 -37.70 10.31
N PHE A 198 7.29 -38.12 9.65
CA PHE A 198 7.41 -38.14 8.19
C PHE A 198 7.85 -39.50 7.61
N ARG A 199 7.74 -40.60 8.36
CA ARG A 199 8.11 -41.93 7.84
C ARG A 199 7.32 -42.28 6.59
N GLY A 200 8.03 -42.57 5.51
CA GLY A 200 7.48 -42.99 4.23
C GLY A 200 6.85 -41.85 3.41
N ILE A 201 7.11 -40.59 3.78
CA ILE A 201 6.57 -39.43 3.04
C ILE A 201 7.15 -39.32 1.64
N ASP A 202 8.41 -39.72 1.51
CA ASP A 202 9.19 -39.82 0.29
C ASP A 202 9.02 -41.18 -0.42
N GLN A 203 8.12 -42.03 0.08
CA GLN A 203 7.84 -43.37 -0.46
C GLN A 203 6.34 -43.56 -0.77
N GLN A 204 5.58 -42.46 -0.82
CA GLN A 204 4.17 -42.53 -1.17
C GLN A 204 4.02 -42.96 -2.64
N VAL A 205 3.18 -43.96 -2.89
CA VAL A 205 2.86 -44.45 -4.26
C VAL A 205 2.43 -43.30 -5.19
N ARG A 206 1.76 -42.29 -4.63
CA ARG A 206 1.32 -41.10 -5.39
C ARG A 206 2.49 -40.28 -5.97
N HIS A 207 3.70 -40.38 -5.40
CA HIS A 207 4.90 -39.72 -5.90
C HIS A 207 5.67 -40.52 -6.97
N GLU A 208 5.38 -41.82 -7.18
CA GLU A 208 6.14 -42.69 -8.09
C GLU A 208 6.18 -42.21 -9.56
N SER A 209 5.22 -41.37 -9.95
CA SER A 209 5.15 -40.78 -11.29
C SER A 209 6.05 -39.54 -11.48
N PHE A 210 6.69 -39.04 -10.43
CA PHE A 210 7.53 -37.86 -10.50
C PHE A 210 8.98 -38.25 -10.25
N ASN A 211 9.84 -37.91 -11.21
CA ASN A 211 11.27 -38.02 -11.04
C ASN A 211 11.82 -36.66 -10.60
N PHE A 212 12.12 -36.51 -9.29
CA PHE A 212 12.57 -35.24 -8.73
C PHE A 212 13.93 -34.77 -9.27
N ASP A 213 14.70 -35.64 -9.92
CA ASP A 213 15.96 -35.29 -10.57
C ASP A 213 15.78 -34.62 -11.95
N ASP A 214 14.59 -34.69 -12.55
CA ASP A 214 14.29 -34.05 -13.86
C ASP A 214 13.97 -32.55 -13.74
N TYR A 215 13.71 -32.06 -12.52
CA TYR A 215 13.42 -30.66 -12.28
C TYR A 215 14.70 -29.84 -12.13
N HIS A 216 14.63 -28.57 -12.51
CA HIS A 216 15.63 -27.57 -12.17
C HIS A 216 15.02 -26.49 -11.28
N PHE A 217 15.87 -25.84 -10.50
CA PHE A 217 15.44 -24.68 -9.73
C PHE A 217 15.27 -23.48 -10.66
N ASP A 218 14.09 -22.86 -10.65
CA ASP A 218 13.80 -21.66 -11.42
C ASP A 218 14.00 -20.40 -10.57
N HIS A 219 13.09 -20.11 -9.63
CA HIS A 219 13.18 -18.92 -8.77
C HIS A 219 12.48 -19.08 -7.40
N THR A 220 12.43 -18.00 -6.62
CA THR A 220 11.72 -17.88 -5.33
C THR A 220 11.02 -16.54 -5.24
N TRP A 221 9.86 -16.48 -4.58
CA TRP A 221 9.22 -15.21 -4.21
C TRP A 221 8.85 -15.19 -2.74
N HIS A 222 8.59 -13.98 -2.24
CA HIS A 222 8.26 -13.74 -0.84
C HIS A 222 7.07 -12.80 -0.75
N MET A 223 6.15 -13.08 0.17
CA MET A 223 5.00 -12.24 0.45
C MET A 223 4.69 -12.20 1.94
N THR A 224 4.64 -10.99 2.49
CA THR A 224 4.26 -10.77 3.89
C THR A 224 2.75 -10.62 4.03
N GLY A 225 2.15 -11.32 5.00
CA GLY A 225 0.75 -11.21 5.40
C GLY A 225 0.59 -10.77 6.87
N ASP A 226 -0.45 -9.98 7.13
CA ASP A 226 -0.78 -9.43 8.45
C ASP A 226 -1.72 -10.38 9.23
N TYR A 227 -1.31 -11.64 9.28
CA TYR A 227 -2.01 -12.71 9.99
C TYR A 227 -1.05 -13.65 10.72
N ASN A 228 -1.57 -14.32 11.75
CA ASN A 228 -0.87 -15.39 12.42
C ASN A 228 -0.61 -16.58 11.48
N TRP A 229 0.51 -17.27 11.64
CA TRP A 229 0.87 -18.44 10.82
C TRP A 229 -0.19 -19.56 10.81
N LYS A 230 -0.91 -19.73 11.93
CA LYS A 230 -1.99 -20.72 12.05
C LYS A 230 -3.17 -20.39 11.14
N THR A 231 -3.48 -19.11 10.94
CA THR A 231 -4.57 -18.69 10.03
C THR A 231 -4.28 -19.13 8.60
N LEU A 232 -3.03 -18.99 8.15
CA LEU A 232 -2.61 -19.45 6.84
C LEU A 232 -2.62 -20.97 6.71
N ALA A 233 -2.13 -21.66 7.74
CA ALA A 233 -2.15 -23.12 7.78
C ALA A 233 -3.60 -23.66 7.79
N ASP A 234 -4.52 -23.03 8.53
CA ASP A 234 -5.93 -23.38 8.50
C ASP A 234 -6.51 -23.19 7.09
N ASN A 235 -6.29 -22.03 6.47
CA ASN A 235 -6.78 -21.73 5.12
C ASN A 235 -6.27 -22.74 4.07
N TYR A 236 -4.99 -23.14 4.13
CA TYR A 236 -4.45 -24.11 3.17
C TYR A 236 -5.03 -25.53 3.34
N ASN A 237 -5.35 -25.91 4.59
CA ASN A 237 -5.65 -27.31 4.93
C ASN A 237 -7.10 -27.75 4.62
N GLU A 238 -7.92 -26.88 4.02
CA GLU A 238 -9.28 -27.19 3.59
C GLU A 238 -9.61 -26.58 2.22
N CYS A 239 -10.72 -27.01 1.64
CA CYS A 239 -11.23 -26.43 0.39
C CYS A 239 -12.73 -26.13 0.48
N TYR A 240 -13.22 -25.90 1.70
CA TYR A 240 -14.57 -25.45 1.98
C TYR A 240 -14.78 -24.01 1.50
N HIS A 241 -13.77 -23.15 1.62
CA HIS A 241 -13.82 -21.79 1.09
C HIS A 241 -13.64 -21.72 -0.44
N CYS A 242 -13.07 -22.75 -1.07
CA CYS A 242 -12.67 -22.74 -2.48
C CYS A 242 -13.81 -22.40 -3.45
N ALA A 243 -14.99 -23.00 -3.27
CA ALA A 243 -16.14 -22.75 -4.14
C ALA A 243 -16.60 -21.27 -4.12
N THR A 244 -16.34 -20.58 -3.00
CA THR A 244 -16.74 -19.17 -2.81
C THR A 244 -15.62 -18.20 -3.19
N ALA A 245 -14.38 -18.51 -2.81
CA ALA A 245 -13.26 -17.59 -2.91
C ALA A 245 -12.37 -17.81 -4.14
N HIS A 246 -12.39 -19.00 -4.72
CA HIS A 246 -11.53 -19.40 -5.84
C HIS A 246 -12.35 -19.86 -7.05
N PRO A 247 -12.94 -18.92 -7.84
CA PRO A 247 -13.82 -19.25 -8.97
C PRO A 247 -13.20 -20.21 -9.99
N ASP A 248 -11.88 -20.15 -10.15
CA ASP A 248 -11.14 -20.94 -11.15
C ASP A 248 -10.76 -22.34 -10.66
N VAL A 249 -10.84 -22.62 -9.35
CA VAL A 249 -10.41 -23.92 -8.78
C VAL A 249 -11.32 -25.06 -9.24
N GLY A 250 -12.61 -24.80 -9.46
CA GLY A 250 -13.56 -25.80 -9.98
C GLY A 250 -13.25 -26.28 -11.41
N ALA A 251 -12.47 -25.52 -12.19
CA ALA A 251 -12.01 -25.92 -13.51
C ALA A 251 -10.83 -26.91 -13.46
N VAL A 252 -10.08 -26.92 -12.35
CA VAL A 252 -8.83 -27.67 -12.22
C VAL A 252 -8.96 -28.85 -11.24
N ALA A 253 -9.87 -28.78 -10.27
CA ALA A 253 -10.08 -29.81 -9.26
C ALA A 253 -11.58 -30.13 -9.07
N ASP A 254 -11.91 -31.42 -8.92
CA ASP A 254 -13.23 -31.85 -8.46
C ASP A 254 -13.37 -31.60 -6.95
N LEU A 255 -14.03 -30.50 -6.61
CA LEU A 255 -14.28 -30.08 -5.23
C LEU A 255 -15.25 -31.00 -4.48
N GLU A 256 -16.14 -31.72 -5.18
CA GLU A 256 -17.08 -32.65 -4.54
C GLU A 256 -16.37 -33.93 -4.09
N ALA A 257 -15.36 -34.34 -4.84
CA ALA A 257 -14.53 -35.50 -4.54
C ALA A 257 -13.25 -35.16 -3.76
N TYR A 258 -13.06 -33.90 -3.36
CA TYR A 258 -11.93 -33.46 -2.56
C TYR A 258 -11.96 -34.10 -1.17
N LYS A 259 -10.83 -34.69 -0.76
CA LYS A 259 -10.68 -35.26 0.58
C LYS A 259 -9.31 -34.97 1.17
N VAL A 260 -9.28 -34.96 2.51
CA VAL A 260 -8.07 -34.80 3.30
C VAL A 260 -7.85 -36.04 4.17
N GLU A 261 -6.64 -36.60 4.10
CA GLU A 261 -6.18 -37.66 5.00
C GLU A 261 -5.05 -37.12 5.88
N THR A 262 -5.09 -37.42 7.18
CA THR A 262 -4.17 -36.83 8.16
C THR A 262 -3.38 -37.94 8.83
N ARG A 263 -2.05 -37.82 8.85
CA ARG A 263 -1.16 -38.86 9.38
C ARG A 263 0.15 -38.25 9.90
N GLY A 264 0.37 -38.33 11.21
CA GLY A 264 1.62 -37.83 11.81
C GLY A 264 1.80 -36.33 11.56
N GLY A 265 2.96 -35.92 11.02
CA GLY A 265 3.21 -34.53 10.63
C GLY A 265 2.67 -34.15 9.25
N ASN A 266 1.93 -35.05 8.59
CA ASN A 266 1.48 -34.87 7.22
C ASN A 266 -0.05 -34.74 7.10
N ILE A 267 -0.48 -33.82 6.25
CA ILE A 267 -1.87 -33.64 5.82
C ILE A 267 -1.89 -33.80 4.30
N GLU A 268 -2.48 -34.90 3.85
CA GLU A 268 -2.53 -35.33 2.46
C GLU A 268 -3.80 -34.82 1.80
N HIS A 269 -3.63 -34.05 0.74
CA HIS A 269 -4.74 -33.56 -0.07
C HIS A 269 -4.93 -34.46 -1.28
N PHE A 270 -6.18 -34.83 -1.53
CA PHE A 270 -6.60 -35.57 -2.72
C PHE A 270 -7.67 -34.74 -3.42
N ALA A 271 -7.32 -34.16 -4.55
CA ALA A 271 -8.27 -33.64 -5.52
C ALA A 271 -8.47 -34.74 -6.57
N SER A 272 -9.71 -35.18 -6.79
CA SER A 272 -9.94 -36.19 -7.84
C SER A 272 -9.69 -35.55 -9.20
N THR A 273 -8.80 -36.16 -9.97
CA THR A 273 -8.45 -35.74 -11.33
C THR A 273 -9.46 -36.40 -12.27
N LYS A 274 -10.11 -35.63 -13.16
CA LYS A 274 -11.01 -36.23 -14.15
C LYS A 274 -10.19 -37.15 -15.09
N PRO A 275 -10.75 -38.24 -15.63
CA PRO A 275 -10.01 -39.15 -16.51
C PRO A 275 -9.32 -38.44 -17.70
N GLU A 276 -9.98 -37.43 -18.25
CA GLU A 276 -9.45 -36.55 -19.31
C GLU A 276 -8.23 -35.73 -18.87
N GLN A 277 -8.16 -35.34 -17.60
CA GLN A 277 -7.03 -34.63 -17.01
C GLN A 277 -5.86 -35.58 -16.68
N GLU A 278 -6.15 -36.85 -16.33
CA GLU A 278 -5.13 -37.89 -16.19
C GLU A 278 -4.51 -38.25 -17.56
N GLU A 279 -5.33 -38.37 -18.61
CA GLU A 279 -4.86 -38.59 -20.01
C GLU A 279 -4.02 -37.41 -20.54
N ALA A 280 -4.28 -36.19 -20.08
CA ALA A 280 -3.50 -34.99 -20.40
C ALA A 280 -2.22 -34.80 -19.54
N GLY A 281 -1.92 -35.72 -18.62
CA GLY A 281 -0.72 -35.66 -17.78
C GLY A 281 -0.81 -34.68 -16.60
N ASN A 282 -2.01 -34.24 -16.19
CA ASN A 282 -2.20 -33.26 -15.13
C ASN A 282 -2.34 -33.91 -13.73
N LYS A 283 -1.44 -34.83 -13.39
CA LYS A 283 -1.43 -35.46 -12.06
C LYS A 283 -0.89 -34.48 -11.01
N VAL A 284 -1.73 -34.11 -10.04
CA VAL A 284 -1.37 -33.16 -8.97
C VAL A 284 -1.28 -33.88 -7.64
N VAL A 285 -0.21 -33.63 -6.90
CA VAL A 285 0.00 -34.23 -5.58
C VAL A 285 0.38 -33.15 -4.58
N SER A 286 -0.52 -32.90 -3.60
CA SER A 286 -0.37 -31.82 -2.62
C SER A 286 -0.35 -32.34 -1.19
N ASN A 287 0.60 -31.85 -0.39
CA ASN A 287 0.79 -32.19 1.02
C ASN A 287 1.07 -30.93 1.83
N TYR A 288 0.55 -30.88 3.06
CA TYR A 288 1.01 -29.97 4.09
C TYR A 288 1.86 -30.72 5.12
N TYR A 289 3.04 -30.18 5.40
CA TYR A 289 4.04 -30.68 6.33
C TYR A 289 4.09 -29.78 7.55
N PHE A 290 3.53 -30.26 8.65
CA PHE A 290 3.50 -29.54 9.91
C PHE A 290 4.93 -29.33 10.45
N PRO A 291 5.30 -28.12 10.90
CA PRO A 291 4.44 -26.94 11.10
C PRO A 291 4.51 -25.87 10.01
N ASN A 292 5.42 -25.96 9.05
CA ASN A 292 5.89 -24.76 8.35
C ASN A 292 5.81 -24.82 6.82
N ALA A 293 5.39 -25.91 6.19
CA ALA A 293 5.42 -25.97 4.73
C ALA A 293 4.25 -26.71 4.12
N CYS A 294 3.91 -26.36 2.89
CA CYS A 294 3.15 -27.21 2.00
C CYS A 294 3.82 -27.29 0.63
N MET A 295 3.49 -28.33 -0.11
CA MET A 295 4.08 -28.61 -1.40
C MET A 295 3.03 -29.19 -2.33
N THR A 296 3.08 -28.77 -3.58
CA THR A 296 2.33 -29.36 -4.67
C THR A 296 3.29 -29.77 -5.78
N VAL A 297 3.14 -30.99 -6.27
CA VAL A 297 3.98 -31.60 -7.31
C VAL A 297 3.10 -31.92 -8.51
N THR A 298 3.58 -31.55 -9.70
CA THR A 298 3.02 -31.91 -11.01
C THR A 298 4.15 -32.42 -11.91
N PRO A 299 3.89 -33.09 -13.04
CA PRO A 299 4.97 -33.55 -13.92
C PRO A 299 5.82 -32.42 -14.51
N ASN A 300 5.27 -31.21 -14.62
CA ASN A 300 5.92 -30.07 -15.26
C ASN A 300 6.68 -29.19 -14.28
N PHE A 301 6.16 -29.04 -13.06
CA PHE A 301 6.78 -28.25 -11.99
C PHE A 301 6.34 -28.76 -10.62
N PHE A 302 7.17 -28.51 -9.62
CA PHE A 302 6.75 -28.61 -8.23
C PHE A 302 7.07 -27.32 -7.51
N TYR A 303 6.38 -27.12 -6.41
CA TYR A 303 6.32 -25.84 -5.78
C TYR A 303 6.13 -26.03 -4.29
N MET A 304 6.82 -25.23 -3.49
CA MET A 304 6.80 -25.31 -2.03
C MET A 304 6.50 -23.95 -1.43
N MET A 305 5.49 -23.86 -0.58
CA MET A 305 5.20 -22.68 0.22
C MET A 305 5.63 -22.91 1.67
N ARG A 306 6.42 -21.98 2.21
CA ARG A 306 6.77 -21.95 3.63
C ARG A 306 5.99 -20.89 4.38
N CYS A 307 5.42 -21.25 5.53
CA CYS A 307 4.82 -20.35 6.50
C CYS A 307 5.88 -19.94 7.53
N VAL A 308 6.45 -18.74 7.38
CA VAL A 308 7.52 -18.21 8.24
C VAL A 308 6.94 -17.16 9.19
N PRO A 309 6.60 -17.49 10.44
CA PRO A 309 6.10 -16.50 11.39
C PRO A 309 7.21 -15.51 11.75
N THR A 310 6.93 -14.21 11.56
CA THR A 310 7.82 -13.12 11.98
C THR A 310 7.35 -12.50 13.29
N SER A 311 6.04 -12.56 13.58
CA SER A 311 5.44 -12.14 14.85
C SER A 311 4.14 -12.89 15.14
N THR A 312 3.45 -12.49 16.19
CA THR A 312 2.14 -13.06 16.58
C THR A 312 1.04 -12.78 15.57
N LYS A 313 1.19 -11.74 14.76
CA LYS A 313 0.18 -11.27 13.82
C LYS A 313 0.74 -11.08 12.42
N GLN A 314 1.93 -11.60 12.15
CA GLN A 314 2.57 -11.45 10.86
C GLN A 314 3.30 -12.75 10.48
N CYS A 315 3.12 -13.16 9.24
CA CYS A 315 3.71 -14.35 8.66
C CYS A 315 4.20 -14.01 7.26
N SER A 316 5.42 -14.41 6.93
CA SER A 316 5.96 -14.37 5.57
C SER A 316 5.67 -15.69 4.88
N MET A 317 5.29 -15.64 3.61
CA MET A 317 5.12 -16.78 2.72
C MET A 317 6.22 -16.76 1.68
N GLU A 318 6.98 -17.85 1.57
CA GLU A 318 8.01 -18.00 0.54
C GLU A 318 7.48 -18.96 -0.53
N TYR A 319 7.02 -18.44 -1.68
CA TYR A 319 6.48 -19.25 -2.79
C TYR A 319 6.24 -18.46 -4.10
N GLU A 320 6.21 -19.13 -5.26
CA GLU A 320 6.00 -18.61 -6.63
C GLU A 320 4.57 -18.26 -7.03
N ARG A 321 3.54 -18.85 -6.42
CA ARG A 321 2.15 -18.63 -6.87
C ARG A 321 1.15 -18.65 -5.71
N VAL A 322 1.06 -17.55 -4.96
CA VAL A 322 0.02 -17.38 -3.96
C VAL A 322 -1.14 -16.57 -4.54
N LEU A 323 -2.35 -17.09 -4.39
CA LEU A 323 -3.61 -16.43 -4.73
C LEU A 323 -3.80 -15.23 -3.78
N ASN A 324 -3.87 -14.01 -4.33
CA ASN A 324 -4.13 -12.80 -3.53
C ASN A 324 -5.42 -12.92 -2.72
N GLU A 325 -6.35 -13.77 -3.18
CA GLU A 325 -7.58 -14.15 -2.49
C GLU A 325 -7.31 -14.75 -1.09
N ASP A 326 -6.40 -15.72 -0.96
CA ASP A 326 -6.09 -16.38 0.32
C ASP A 326 -5.45 -15.41 1.33
N LYS A 327 -4.54 -14.56 0.85
CA LYS A 327 -3.94 -13.51 1.67
C LYS A 327 -5.01 -12.56 2.19
N TRP A 328 -5.93 -12.16 1.32
CA TRP A 328 -7.04 -11.27 1.67
C TRP A 328 -7.94 -11.92 2.73
N LEU A 329 -8.29 -13.21 2.57
CA LEU A 329 -9.07 -13.95 3.56
C LEU A 329 -8.37 -13.97 4.92
N CYS A 330 -7.12 -14.42 4.96
CA CYS A 330 -6.36 -14.53 6.20
C CYS A 330 -6.19 -13.17 6.91
N ASN A 331 -5.90 -12.10 6.16
CA ASN A 331 -5.76 -10.75 6.69
C ASN A 331 -7.07 -10.27 7.36
N ASN A 332 -8.20 -10.48 6.70
CA ASN A 332 -9.50 -10.03 7.23
C ASN A 332 -9.98 -10.90 8.41
N VAL A 333 -9.70 -12.21 8.39
CA VAL A 333 -9.91 -13.09 9.56
C VAL A 333 -9.10 -12.56 10.74
N GLN A 334 -7.80 -12.29 10.56
CA GLN A 334 -6.96 -11.78 11.66
C GLN A 334 -7.45 -10.43 12.19
N LYS A 335 -7.88 -9.50 11.33
CA LYS A 335 -8.45 -8.22 11.75
C LYS A 335 -9.64 -8.43 12.70
N THR A 336 -10.53 -9.36 12.36
CA THR A 336 -11.69 -9.69 13.20
C THR A 336 -11.31 -10.38 14.51
N LEU A 337 -10.34 -11.33 14.48
CA LEU A 337 -9.80 -11.95 15.68
C LEU A 337 -9.17 -10.91 16.63
N ASN A 338 -8.51 -9.91 16.07
CA ASN A 338 -7.89 -8.81 16.83
C ASN A 338 -8.90 -7.89 17.51
N ALA A 339 -10.12 -7.74 16.95
CA ALA A 339 -11.18 -6.92 17.55
C ALA A 339 -11.65 -7.44 18.93
N GLY A 340 -11.35 -8.70 19.26
CA GLY A 340 -11.64 -9.27 20.58
C GLY A 340 -13.11 -9.57 20.86
N VAL A 341 -13.97 -9.51 19.82
CA VAL A 341 -15.39 -9.87 19.89
C VAL A 341 -15.59 -11.37 19.64
N PHE A 342 -14.88 -11.93 18.66
CA PHE A 342 -14.94 -13.35 18.32
C PHE A 342 -14.19 -14.20 19.37
N VAL A 343 -14.78 -15.32 19.78
CA VAL A 343 -14.19 -16.24 20.76
C VAL A 343 -13.70 -17.51 20.08
N ASN A 344 -14.61 -18.32 19.53
CA ASN A 344 -14.33 -19.44 18.64
C ASN A 344 -15.59 -19.81 17.85
N GLY A 345 -15.40 -20.40 16.68
CA GLY A 345 -16.46 -20.87 15.80
C GLY A 345 -16.57 -22.39 15.79
N GLU A 346 -17.65 -22.89 15.21
CA GLU A 346 -17.86 -24.31 14.93
C GLU A 346 -17.25 -24.66 13.57
N MET A 347 -16.50 -25.78 13.50
CA MET A 347 -15.86 -26.22 12.25
C MET A 347 -16.53 -27.48 11.72
N HIS A 348 -16.67 -27.54 10.40
CA HIS A 348 -17.32 -28.61 9.68
C HIS A 348 -16.47 -29.89 9.72
N PRO A 349 -17.01 -31.01 10.22
CA PRO A 349 -16.20 -32.20 10.57
C PRO A 349 -15.63 -32.98 9.38
N THR A 350 -15.99 -32.62 8.14
CA THR A 350 -15.52 -33.32 6.93
C THR A 350 -14.76 -32.39 6.00
N MET A 351 -15.37 -31.26 5.61
CA MET A 351 -14.72 -30.24 4.78
C MET A 351 -13.53 -29.55 5.46
N GLU A 352 -13.56 -29.39 6.78
CA GLU A 352 -12.49 -28.74 7.56
C GLU A 352 -11.71 -29.74 8.43
N LYS A 353 -11.57 -30.99 7.96
CA LYS A 353 -10.82 -32.05 8.67
C LYS A 353 -9.34 -31.71 8.83
N GLY A 354 -8.70 -31.10 7.83
CA GLY A 354 -7.31 -30.65 7.90
C GLY A 354 -7.07 -29.61 9.00
N PRO A 355 -7.80 -28.47 9.01
CA PRO A 355 -7.73 -27.47 10.08
C PRO A 355 -7.99 -28.06 11.46
N LEU A 356 -8.99 -28.94 11.60
CA LEU A 356 -9.27 -29.63 12.86
C LEU A 356 -8.05 -30.41 13.37
N TYR A 357 -7.41 -31.18 12.50
CA TYR A 357 -6.22 -31.95 12.85
C TYR A 357 -5.02 -31.05 13.19
N PHE A 358 -4.80 -30.01 12.38
CA PHE A 358 -3.74 -29.02 12.59
C PHE A 358 -3.91 -28.30 13.95
N GLN A 359 -5.08 -27.74 14.21
CA GLN A 359 -5.38 -27.01 15.44
C GLN A 359 -5.29 -27.90 16.69
N ASN A 360 -5.73 -29.17 16.60
CA ASN A 360 -5.57 -30.12 17.70
C ASN A 360 -4.09 -30.47 17.94
N THR A 361 -3.30 -30.65 16.88
CA THR A 361 -1.86 -30.90 16.98
C THR A 361 -1.14 -29.73 17.68
N VAL A 362 -1.45 -28.49 17.28
CA VAL A 362 -0.93 -27.29 17.96
C VAL A 362 -1.32 -27.31 19.44
N ARG A 363 -2.60 -27.55 19.75
CA ARG A 363 -3.11 -27.58 21.13
C ARG A 363 -2.37 -28.59 22.00
N GLU A 364 -2.31 -29.85 21.56
CA GLU A 364 -1.66 -30.93 22.30
C GLU A 364 -0.16 -30.65 22.53
N MET A 365 0.52 -30.08 21.52
CA MET A 365 1.92 -29.72 21.63
C MET A 365 2.17 -28.60 22.65
N LEU A 366 1.35 -27.54 22.63
CA LEU A 366 1.47 -26.44 23.59
C LEU A 366 1.13 -26.92 25.00
N GLU A 367 0.04 -27.67 25.18
CA GLU A 367 -0.37 -28.20 26.48
C GLU A 367 0.68 -29.14 27.08
N SER A 368 1.25 -30.04 26.25
CA SER A 368 2.30 -30.96 26.67
C SER A 368 3.58 -30.21 27.05
N HIS A 369 4.04 -29.26 26.24
CA HIS A 369 5.24 -28.48 26.53
C HIS A 369 5.07 -27.58 27.75
N TRP A 370 3.95 -26.87 27.83
CA TRP A 370 3.61 -26.02 28.97
C TRP A 370 3.52 -26.82 30.27
N SER A 371 2.96 -28.03 30.23
CA SER A 371 2.93 -28.92 31.40
C SER A 371 4.33 -29.30 31.86
N LYS A 372 5.28 -29.53 30.94
CA LYS A 372 6.69 -29.76 31.27
C LYS A 372 7.33 -28.50 31.88
N GLU A 373 7.15 -27.33 31.27
CA GLU A 373 7.68 -26.05 31.80
C GLU A 373 7.15 -25.76 33.21
N LYS A 374 5.84 -26.00 33.44
CA LYS A 374 5.19 -25.83 34.73
C LYS A 374 5.71 -26.80 35.79
N ALA A 375 5.96 -28.05 35.42
CA ALA A 375 6.50 -29.06 36.34
C ALA A 375 7.94 -28.73 36.78
N ILE A 376 8.76 -28.15 35.89
CA ILE A 376 10.14 -27.76 36.19
C ILE A 376 10.21 -26.35 36.81
N GLY A 377 9.20 -25.51 36.58
CA GLY A 377 9.13 -24.14 37.07
C GLY A 377 9.97 -23.14 36.25
N GLN A 378 10.33 -23.49 35.02
CA GLN A 378 11.12 -22.64 34.12
C GLN A 378 10.78 -22.93 32.64
N GLU A 379 11.05 -21.95 31.77
CA GLU A 379 10.93 -22.14 30.32
C GLU A 379 11.93 -23.16 29.80
N ILE A 380 11.50 -23.99 28.86
CA ILE A 380 12.32 -24.99 28.20
C ILE A 380 12.53 -24.52 26.76
N TRP A 381 13.77 -24.21 26.40
CA TRP A 381 14.17 -23.78 25.06
C TRP A 381 14.98 -24.89 24.36
N PRO A 382 14.34 -25.81 23.62
CA PRO A 382 15.03 -26.91 22.92
C PRO A 382 16.20 -26.45 22.04
N ALA A 383 16.07 -25.34 21.31
CA ALA A 383 17.14 -24.82 20.45
C ALA A 383 18.29 -24.14 21.23
N ARG A 384 18.15 -23.92 22.54
CA ARG A 384 19.18 -23.27 23.35
C ARG A 384 20.24 -24.27 23.79
N ARG A 385 21.50 -23.98 23.46
CA ARG A 385 22.65 -24.81 23.86
C ARG A 385 23.00 -24.60 25.34
N SER A 386 23.37 -25.68 26.03
CA SER A 386 23.86 -25.63 27.40
C SER A 386 25.29 -25.07 27.45
N LEU A 387 25.57 -24.20 28.43
CA LEU A 387 26.92 -23.69 28.67
C LEU A 387 27.86 -24.80 29.21
N PRO A 388 29.18 -24.71 28.97
CA PRO A 388 30.16 -25.59 29.59
C PRO A 388 30.08 -25.52 31.13
N LYS A 389 30.26 -26.66 31.80
CA LYS A 389 30.14 -26.75 33.27
C LYS A 389 31.21 -25.97 34.02
N GLU A 390 32.34 -25.66 33.37
CA GLU A 390 33.43 -24.87 33.98
C GLU A 390 33.19 -23.34 33.99
N ALA A 391 32.14 -22.84 33.31
CA ALA A 391 31.85 -21.40 33.17
C ALA A 391 31.06 -20.83 34.37
N THR A 392 31.67 -20.78 35.55
CA THR A 392 31.05 -20.36 36.81
C THR A 392 30.51 -18.92 36.83
N SER A 393 31.16 -17.99 36.13
CA SER A 393 30.69 -16.59 35.99
C SER A 393 29.37 -16.50 35.24
N SER A 394 29.25 -17.22 34.11
CA SER A 394 28.02 -17.24 33.31
C SER A 394 26.84 -17.89 34.03
N ALA A 395 27.09 -18.87 34.91
CA ALA A 395 26.04 -19.45 35.74
C ALA A 395 25.46 -18.44 36.74
N ARG A 396 26.30 -17.57 37.32
CA ARG A 396 25.87 -16.48 38.20
C ARG A 396 25.05 -15.43 37.44
N ASP A 397 25.48 -15.06 36.24
CA ASP A 397 24.77 -14.08 35.41
C ASP A 397 23.41 -14.61 34.95
N LEU A 398 23.33 -15.88 34.55
CA LEU A 398 22.06 -16.53 34.23
C LEU A 398 21.13 -16.62 35.44
N ALA A 399 21.67 -16.92 36.62
CA ALA A 399 20.91 -16.92 37.86
C ALA A 399 20.34 -15.51 38.17
N LEU A 400 21.12 -14.45 37.95
CA LEU A 400 20.65 -13.07 38.07
C LEU A 400 19.51 -12.78 37.09
N CYS A 401 19.67 -13.12 35.80
CA CYS A 401 18.62 -12.93 34.80
C CYS A 401 17.32 -13.65 35.17
N SER A 402 17.42 -14.92 35.62
CA SER A 402 16.26 -15.69 36.07
C SER A 402 15.61 -15.14 37.35
N GLY A 403 16.42 -14.63 38.28
CA GLY A 403 15.95 -14.05 39.55
C GLY A 403 15.20 -12.73 39.37
N VAL A 404 15.64 -11.87 38.43
CA VAL A 404 14.96 -10.61 38.11
C VAL A 404 13.60 -10.88 37.43
N ALA A 405 13.52 -11.88 36.56
CA ALA A 405 12.28 -12.28 35.87
C ALA A 405 11.21 -12.86 36.83
N CYS A 406 11.62 -13.45 37.95
CA CYS A 406 10.72 -14.09 38.94
C CYS A 406 9.86 -13.13 39.78
N SER A 407 9.90 -11.81 39.54
CA SER A 407 9.03 -10.84 40.22
C SER A 407 7.56 -10.87 39.74
N LYS A 408 7.24 -11.64 38.69
CA LYS A 408 5.86 -11.92 38.24
C LYS A 408 5.38 -13.31 38.66
N LYS A 409 5.38 -13.63 39.96
CA LYS A 409 4.58 -14.77 40.46
C LYS A 409 3.11 -14.35 40.52
N THR A 410 2.38 -14.59 39.43
CA THR A 410 0.92 -14.76 39.49
C THR A 410 0.60 -16.21 39.18
N ASP A 411 -0.06 -16.85 40.13
CA ASP A 411 -0.55 -18.22 40.17
C ASP A 411 -1.10 -18.71 38.79
N PRO A 412 -0.67 -19.88 38.25
CA PRO A 412 -1.06 -20.37 36.93
C PRO A 412 -2.55 -20.82 36.82
N ALA A 413 -3.40 -20.48 37.80
CA ALA A 413 -4.84 -20.72 37.79
C ALA A 413 -5.67 -19.46 37.45
N ILE A 414 -5.05 -18.32 37.12
CA ILE A 414 -5.77 -17.06 36.86
C ILE A 414 -5.44 -16.51 35.47
N LEU A 415 -5.90 -17.18 34.42
CA LEU A 415 -5.99 -16.61 33.07
C LEU A 415 -7.35 -16.93 32.42
N TRP A 416 -8.44 -16.60 33.13
CA TRP A 416 -9.74 -16.28 32.51
C TRP A 416 -10.52 -15.30 33.39
N ARG A 417 -10.07 -14.05 33.45
CA ARG A 417 -10.92 -12.94 33.94
C ARG A 417 -11.01 -11.88 32.85
N LYS A 418 -12.17 -11.79 32.20
CA LYS A 418 -12.58 -10.60 31.43
C LYS A 418 -12.35 -9.37 32.32
N LYS A 419 -11.50 -8.44 31.87
CA LYS A 419 -11.26 -7.15 32.55
C LYS A 419 -12.55 -6.34 32.54
N ILE A 420 -13.33 -6.42 33.61
CA ILE A 420 -14.47 -5.52 33.88
C ILE A 420 -13.97 -4.49 34.89
N ARG A 421 -14.05 -3.19 34.56
CA ARG A 421 -13.70 -2.10 35.48
C ARG A 421 -14.63 -2.12 36.69
N CYS A 422 -14.08 -1.99 37.89
CA CYS A 422 -14.85 -1.81 39.12
C CYS A 422 -15.32 -0.34 39.21
N PRO A 423 -16.63 -0.06 39.33
CA PRO A 423 -17.13 1.32 39.37
C PRO A 423 -16.84 2.06 40.70
N GLY A 424 -16.33 1.36 41.72
CA GLY A 424 -15.83 1.98 42.95
C GLY A 424 -16.91 2.45 43.96
N GLU A 425 -18.20 2.25 43.68
CA GLU A 425 -19.32 2.59 44.58
C GLU A 425 -19.15 1.91 45.95
N ARG A 426 -19.40 2.61 47.05
CA ARG A 426 -19.34 2.06 48.43
C ARG A 426 -20.76 1.95 49.00
N PRO A 427 -21.06 0.97 49.90
CA PRO A 427 -20.12 0.05 50.57
C PRO A 427 -19.75 -1.20 49.76
N ALA A 428 -20.46 -1.50 48.67
CA ALA A 428 -20.09 -2.56 47.73
C ALA A 428 -20.48 -2.15 46.31
N CYS A 429 -19.57 -2.33 45.34
CA CYS A 429 -19.88 -1.92 43.98
C CYS A 429 -20.94 -2.81 43.33
N SER A 430 -21.78 -2.24 42.49
CA SER A 430 -22.82 -2.94 41.70
C SER A 430 -22.32 -4.22 41.02
N THR A 431 -21.06 -4.23 40.58
CA THR A 431 -20.43 -5.42 39.96
C THR A 431 -20.16 -6.54 40.98
N CYS A 432 -19.65 -6.23 42.16
CA CYS A 432 -19.40 -7.19 43.24
C CYS A 432 -20.71 -7.64 43.90
N ALA A 433 -21.66 -6.71 44.09
CA ALA A 433 -22.99 -6.98 44.64
C ALA A 433 -23.78 -7.96 43.77
N ARG A 434 -23.83 -7.74 42.45
CA ARG A 434 -24.50 -8.66 41.51
C ARG A 434 -23.86 -10.05 41.47
N ARG A 435 -22.57 -10.15 41.76
CA ARG A 435 -21.83 -11.42 41.81
C ARG A 435 -21.82 -12.08 43.18
N LYS A 436 -22.51 -11.49 44.18
CA LYS A 436 -22.53 -11.94 45.58
C LYS A 436 -21.11 -12.10 46.17
N GLN A 437 -20.18 -11.23 45.78
CA GLN A 437 -18.80 -11.22 46.30
C GLN A 437 -18.59 -10.02 47.23
N GLN A 438 -17.79 -10.21 48.29
CA GLN A 438 -17.43 -9.14 49.21
C GLN A 438 -16.52 -8.12 48.53
N CYS A 439 -16.86 -6.84 48.65
CA CYS A 439 -16.10 -5.73 48.08
C CYS A 439 -15.15 -5.15 49.13
N HIS A 440 -13.85 -5.09 48.84
CA HIS A 440 -12.82 -4.62 49.78
C HIS A 440 -12.12 -3.38 49.24
N TYR A 441 -12.04 -2.32 50.05
CA TYR A 441 -11.39 -1.06 49.69
C TYR A 441 -10.13 -0.89 50.54
N VAL A 442 -8.97 -0.79 49.91
CA VAL A 442 -7.70 -0.54 50.60
C VAL A 442 -7.58 0.96 50.89
N ALA A 443 -7.39 1.33 52.15
CA ALA A 443 -7.18 2.72 52.54
C ALA A 443 -5.75 3.16 52.20
N VAL A 444 -5.59 4.05 51.23
CA VAL A 444 -4.32 4.73 50.95
C VAL A 444 -4.41 6.15 51.50
N ALA A 445 -3.52 6.47 52.44
CA ALA A 445 -3.41 7.81 53.01
C ALA A 445 -2.43 8.66 52.19
N ARG A 446 -2.90 9.80 51.65
CA ARG A 446 -2.21 11.10 51.78
C ARG A 446 -2.95 12.27 51.11
N SER A 447 -2.92 13.38 51.87
CA SER A 447 -3.02 14.83 51.54
C SER A 447 -4.25 15.34 50.78
N SER A 448 -5.12 16.04 51.52
CA SER A 448 -6.17 16.94 51.01
C SER A 448 -5.59 18.08 50.16
N PRO A 449 -6.28 18.43 49.07
CA PRO A 449 -6.80 19.78 48.93
C PRO A 449 -8.33 19.77 48.68
N LEU A 450 -9.01 20.55 49.52
CA LEU A 450 -10.29 21.26 49.32
C LEU A 450 -11.38 20.52 48.52
N GLU A 451 -12.28 19.88 49.26
CA GLU A 451 -13.61 19.48 48.80
C GLU A 451 -14.44 20.71 48.44
N VAL A 452 -14.85 20.82 47.18
CA VAL A 452 -16.11 21.49 46.82
C VAL A 452 -17.15 20.39 46.66
N PRO A 453 -18.27 20.38 47.42
CA PRO A 453 -19.19 19.26 47.44
C PRO A 453 -19.89 19.06 46.10
N PHE A 454 -19.95 17.79 45.67
CA PHE A 454 -20.60 17.30 44.45
C PHE A 454 -22.12 17.55 44.41
N ALA A 455 -22.72 18.03 45.51
CA ALA A 455 -24.13 18.38 45.61
C ALA A 455 -24.51 19.60 44.76
N ASP A 456 -23.60 20.57 44.58
CA ASP A 456 -23.88 21.75 43.76
C ASP A 456 -23.93 21.41 42.27
N ARG A 457 -23.18 20.41 41.79
CA ARG A 457 -23.18 20.04 40.37
C ARG A 457 -24.46 19.32 39.95
N ILE A 458 -25.08 18.54 40.82
CA ILE A 458 -26.35 17.86 40.51
C ILE A 458 -27.50 18.88 40.57
N ALA A 459 -27.52 19.76 41.58
CA ALA A 459 -28.48 20.86 41.63
C ALA A 459 -28.38 21.80 40.41
N THR A 460 -27.16 22.14 39.98
CA THR A 460 -26.95 23.00 38.78
C THR A 460 -27.31 22.28 37.47
N ILE A 461 -27.26 20.94 37.44
CA ILE A 461 -27.65 20.14 36.26
C ILE A 461 -29.16 19.93 36.23
N GLU A 462 -29.80 19.72 37.38
CA GLU A 462 -31.25 19.63 37.52
C GLU A 462 -31.92 20.99 37.24
N GLU A 463 -31.34 22.10 37.71
CA GLU A 463 -31.80 23.47 37.43
C GLU A 463 -31.65 23.83 35.94
N LYS A 464 -30.60 23.34 35.26
CA LYS A 464 -30.41 23.51 33.80
C LYS A 464 -31.31 22.60 32.96
N LEU A 465 -31.65 21.42 33.46
CA LEU A 465 -32.56 20.50 32.78
C LEU A 465 -34.02 20.96 32.92
N GLU A 466 -34.41 21.51 34.09
CA GLU A 466 -35.70 22.18 34.28
C GLU A 466 -35.82 23.46 33.44
N ALA A 467 -34.73 24.24 33.27
CA ALA A 467 -34.73 25.40 32.37
C ALA A 467 -34.92 25.02 30.89
N ILE A 468 -34.42 23.87 30.46
CA ILE A 468 -34.57 23.37 29.08
C ILE A 468 -35.96 22.75 28.86
N LEU A 469 -36.52 22.06 29.86
CA LEU A 469 -37.86 21.48 29.81
C LEU A 469 -38.96 22.55 29.93
N ASN A 470 -38.73 23.64 30.69
CA ASN A 470 -39.66 24.77 30.78
C ASN A 470 -39.72 25.65 29.52
N CYS A 471 -38.73 25.56 28.61
CA CYS A 471 -38.81 26.20 27.29
C CYS A 471 -39.67 25.41 26.28
N ALA A 472 -40.01 24.14 26.56
CA ALA A 472 -40.66 23.24 25.60
C ALA A 472 -42.15 22.93 25.89
N SER A 473 -42.76 23.55 26.92
CA SER A 473 -44.15 23.27 27.27
C SER A 473 -44.89 24.44 27.95
N GLY A 474 -45.73 25.14 27.17
CA GLY A 474 -47.06 25.59 27.63
C GLY A 474 -47.25 27.06 28.06
N GLN A 475 -47.87 27.83 27.17
CA GLN A 475 -48.97 28.80 27.39
C GLN A 475 -49.17 29.47 28.77
N GLY A 476 -49.13 30.81 28.73
CA GLY A 476 -50.27 31.70 29.03
C GLY A 476 -50.99 31.58 30.38
N THR A 477 -50.89 32.65 31.19
CA THR A 477 -51.93 33.00 32.18
C THR A 477 -52.44 34.43 31.98
N THR A 478 -53.71 34.44 31.63
CA THR A 478 -54.77 35.45 31.64
C THR A 478 -54.77 36.51 32.75
N SER A 479 -54.95 37.77 32.34
CA SER A 479 -55.84 38.79 32.94
C SER A 479 -56.07 39.83 31.83
N GLY A 480 -57.25 40.09 31.27
CA GLY A 480 -58.59 40.20 31.86
C GLY A 480 -59.00 41.68 31.75
N ASP A 481 -59.52 42.09 30.58
CA ASP A 481 -60.65 43.04 30.41
C ASP A 481 -60.91 43.38 28.92
N ASP A 482 -62.19 43.21 28.54
CA ASP A 482 -62.90 43.48 27.26
C ASP A 482 -63.12 45.00 27.00
N PRO A 483 -63.78 45.47 25.90
CA PRO A 483 -63.83 45.00 24.50
C PRO A 483 -63.73 46.16 23.46
N SER A 484 -63.66 45.79 22.17
CA SER A 484 -64.05 46.57 20.97
C SER A 484 -63.17 47.76 20.52
N ASN A 485 -62.55 47.66 19.34
CA ASN A 485 -63.08 48.23 18.07
C ASN A 485 -61.96 48.34 16.99
N ASN A 486 -62.27 47.88 15.78
CA ASN A 486 -61.67 48.25 14.48
C ASN A 486 -60.15 48.28 14.27
N ASN A 487 -59.62 47.21 13.67
CA ASN A 487 -58.98 47.25 12.33
C ASN A 487 -58.47 45.84 11.96
N GLY A 488 -59.14 45.20 11.00
CA GLY A 488 -58.74 43.90 10.49
C GLY A 488 -57.45 44.00 9.68
N SER A 489 -56.36 43.50 10.25
CA SER A 489 -55.19 43.05 9.51
C SER A 489 -55.11 41.54 9.69
N ASP A 490 -55.29 40.84 8.58
CA ASP A 490 -55.30 39.39 8.44
C ASP A 490 -53.90 38.85 8.76
N TYR A 491 -53.75 38.16 9.90
CA TYR A 491 -52.58 37.31 10.14
C TYR A 491 -52.80 36.00 9.41
N GLY A 492 -52.36 35.97 8.15
CA GLY A 492 -52.30 34.77 7.34
C GLY A 492 -51.30 33.77 7.93
N SER A 493 -51.79 32.56 8.15
CA SER A 493 -51.02 31.34 8.36
C SER A 493 -49.85 31.23 7.37
N ILE A 494 -48.61 31.34 7.83
CA ILE A 494 -47.45 30.87 7.05
C ILE A 494 -47.27 29.40 7.38
N THR A 495 -48.05 28.59 6.66
CA THR A 495 -47.62 27.24 6.29
C THR A 495 -46.31 27.38 5.49
N PRO A 496 -45.34 26.44 5.60
CA PRO A 496 -44.29 26.37 4.59
C PRO A 496 -44.99 25.92 3.31
N THR A 497 -45.35 26.88 2.48
CA THR A 497 -46.04 26.65 1.22
C THR A 497 -45.13 25.80 0.33
N GLU A 498 -45.64 24.66 -0.15
CA GLU A 498 -45.12 23.97 -1.33
C GLU A 498 -44.88 24.94 -2.52
N ASN A 499 -45.46 26.15 -2.47
CA ASN A 499 -45.26 27.21 -3.45
C ASN A 499 -43.88 27.89 -3.44
N ALA A 500 -43.07 27.85 -2.37
CA ALA A 500 -41.78 28.56 -2.38
C ALA A 500 -40.71 27.88 -3.27
N LEU A 501 -40.70 26.55 -3.33
CA LEU A 501 -39.88 25.77 -4.27
C LEU A 501 -40.43 25.86 -5.71
N LEU A 502 -41.72 26.13 -5.87
CA LEU A 502 -42.36 26.31 -7.18
C LEU A 502 -42.21 27.74 -7.72
N GLU A 503 -42.13 28.78 -6.87
CA GLU A 503 -41.97 30.18 -7.28
C GLU A 503 -40.55 30.49 -7.80
N GLU A 504 -39.49 29.89 -7.25
CA GLU A 504 -38.12 30.03 -7.80
C GLU A 504 -37.95 29.34 -9.16
N VAL A 505 -38.63 28.21 -9.36
CA VAL A 505 -38.65 27.45 -10.63
C VAL A 505 -39.45 28.19 -11.71
N GLN A 506 -40.39 29.08 -11.33
CA GLN A 506 -41.24 29.85 -12.24
C GLN A 506 -40.61 31.15 -12.77
N SER A 507 -39.37 31.50 -12.41
CA SER A 507 -38.64 32.60 -13.06
C SER A 507 -38.23 32.19 -14.49
N ASN A 508 -39.14 32.43 -15.42
CA ASN A 508 -39.00 32.15 -16.85
C ASN A 508 -38.17 33.24 -17.54
N THR A 509 -36.85 33.21 -17.40
CA THR A 509 -35.98 33.47 -18.56
C THR A 509 -35.62 32.12 -19.14
N ILE A 510 -36.35 31.74 -20.19
CA ILE A 510 -35.94 30.63 -21.06
C ILE A 510 -34.81 31.21 -21.92
N PRO A 511 -33.59 30.64 -21.86
CA PRO A 511 -32.48 31.15 -22.66
C PRO A 511 -32.83 31.10 -24.14
N SER A 512 -32.41 32.13 -24.89
CA SER A 512 -32.68 32.18 -26.33
C SER A 512 -31.95 31.05 -27.06
N SER A 513 -32.45 30.65 -28.24
CA SER A 513 -31.81 29.56 -29.00
C SER A 513 -30.34 29.88 -29.35
N ASP A 514 -30.02 31.15 -29.55
CA ASP A 514 -28.67 31.61 -29.87
C ASP A 514 -27.75 31.52 -28.63
N GLU A 515 -28.26 31.88 -27.44
CA GLU A 515 -27.53 31.70 -26.16
C GLU A 515 -27.19 30.24 -25.89
N VAL A 516 -28.12 29.32 -26.17
CA VAL A 516 -27.89 27.88 -25.96
C VAL A 516 -26.79 27.35 -26.90
N ILE A 517 -26.85 27.72 -28.19
CA ILE A 517 -25.84 27.33 -29.17
C ILE A 517 -24.47 27.86 -28.78
N GLU A 518 -24.41 29.13 -28.37
CA GLU A 518 -23.15 29.76 -27.95
C GLU A 518 -22.60 29.13 -26.66
N ALA A 519 -23.44 28.83 -25.68
CA ALA A 519 -23.02 28.14 -24.46
C ALA A 519 -22.44 26.75 -24.76
N ILE A 520 -23.09 25.96 -25.62
CA ILE A 520 -22.55 24.66 -26.05
C ILE A 520 -21.20 24.84 -26.75
N ARG A 521 -21.08 25.82 -27.65
CA ARG A 521 -19.82 26.14 -28.35
C ARG A 521 -18.69 26.46 -27.35
N LEU A 522 -18.97 27.31 -26.36
CA LEU A 522 -18.01 27.69 -25.32
C LEU A 522 -17.62 26.50 -24.43
N TYR A 523 -18.56 25.61 -24.09
CA TYR A 523 -18.26 24.40 -23.32
C TYR A 523 -17.22 23.52 -24.04
N PHE A 524 -17.44 23.22 -25.33
CA PHE A 524 -16.49 22.40 -26.09
C PHE A 524 -15.15 23.09 -26.34
N GLN A 525 -15.15 24.42 -26.44
CA GLN A 525 -13.92 25.19 -26.59
C GLN A 525 -13.08 25.24 -25.31
N HIS A 526 -13.71 25.39 -24.13
CA HIS A 526 -12.99 25.73 -22.90
C HIS A 526 -12.98 24.63 -21.82
N CYS A 527 -14.04 23.81 -21.72
CA CYS A 527 -14.23 22.89 -20.60
C CYS A 527 -14.13 21.42 -20.98
N HIS A 528 -14.53 21.08 -22.21
CA HIS A 528 -14.47 19.71 -22.70
C HIS A 528 -13.01 19.20 -22.67
N ARG A 529 -12.83 18.05 -22.02
CA ARG A 529 -11.53 17.41 -21.72
C ARG A 529 -10.57 18.27 -20.89
N GLN A 530 -11.10 19.21 -20.10
CA GLN A 530 -10.37 20.05 -19.14
C GLN A 530 -11.08 20.18 -17.79
N PRO A 531 -11.19 19.12 -16.96
CA PRO A 531 -10.86 17.73 -17.24
C PRO A 531 -12.09 16.91 -17.69
N ILE A 532 -13.26 17.55 -17.77
CA ILE A 532 -14.56 16.86 -17.92
C ILE A 532 -14.78 16.37 -19.34
N TRP A 533 -15.11 15.10 -19.49
CA TRP A 533 -15.48 14.48 -20.76
C TRP A 533 -16.75 13.64 -20.58
N CYS A 534 -17.85 14.25 -20.16
CA CYS A 534 -19.11 13.54 -19.91
C CYS A 534 -19.83 13.11 -21.19
N PHE A 535 -19.81 13.95 -22.23
CA PHE A 535 -20.57 13.77 -23.47
C PHE A 535 -19.86 14.45 -24.67
N GLU A 536 -20.26 14.07 -25.88
CA GLU A 536 -19.78 14.60 -27.17
C GLU A 536 -20.84 15.43 -27.89
N HIS A 537 -20.44 16.16 -28.94
CA HIS A 537 -21.37 16.97 -29.76
C HIS A 537 -22.59 16.16 -30.24
N VAL A 538 -22.35 14.93 -30.72
CA VAL A 538 -23.39 14.02 -31.22
C VAL A 538 -24.43 13.65 -30.15
N ASP A 539 -24.04 13.63 -28.86
CA ASP A 539 -24.95 13.30 -27.76
C ASP A 539 -25.97 14.42 -27.47
N LEU A 540 -25.69 15.64 -27.96
CA LEU A 540 -26.51 16.83 -27.79
C LEU A 540 -27.33 17.18 -29.06
N GLU A 541 -26.89 16.73 -30.24
CA GLU A 541 -27.48 17.07 -31.54
C GLU A 541 -28.66 16.15 -31.94
N ASP A 542 -28.56 14.84 -31.65
CA ASP A 542 -29.50 13.84 -32.20
C ASP A 542 -30.84 13.73 -31.45
N ASP A 543 -31.00 14.38 -30.30
CA ASP A 543 -32.22 14.24 -29.51
C ASP A 543 -32.58 15.56 -28.78
N LYS A 544 -33.61 16.27 -29.25
CA LYS A 544 -34.17 17.45 -28.54
C LYS A 544 -34.68 17.10 -27.13
N THR A 545 -34.71 15.81 -26.75
CA THR A 545 -35.02 15.33 -25.41
C THR A 545 -33.79 15.04 -24.54
N SER A 546 -32.55 15.04 -25.07
CA SER A 546 -31.32 14.76 -24.30
C SER A 546 -30.80 15.94 -23.50
N LEU A 547 -31.03 17.18 -23.97
CA LEU A 547 -30.65 18.39 -23.26
C LEU A 547 -31.71 18.78 -22.22
N THR A 548 -31.74 18.04 -21.12
CA THR A 548 -32.62 18.34 -19.99
C THR A 548 -32.35 19.74 -19.41
N GLU A 549 -33.36 20.39 -18.85
CA GLU A 549 -33.24 21.75 -18.31
C GLU A 549 -32.13 21.87 -17.25
N GLU A 550 -31.95 20.85 -16.41
CA GLU A 550 -30.88 20.83 -15.41
C GLU A 550 -29.47 20.82 -16.03
N LEU A 551 -29.29 20.08 -17.13
CA LEU A 551 -28.02 20.00 -17.84
C LEU A 551 -27.73 21.30 -18.58
N LEU A 552 -28.73 21.87 -19.25
CA LEU A 552 -28.61 23.16 -19.92
C LEU A 552 -28.23 24.27 -18.93
N CYS A 553 -28.92 24.35 -17.78
CA CYS A 553 -28.59 25.35 -16.75
C CYS A 553 -27.17 25.14 -16.20
N SER A 554 -26.69 23.90 -16.09
CA SER A 554 -25.33 23.61 -15.64
C SER A 554 -24.27 23.99 -16.67
N ILE A 555 -24.55 23.79 -17.96
CA ILE A 555 -23.69 24.28 -19.06
C ILE A 555 -23.62 25.80 -19.03
N LEU A 556 -24.77 26.49 -19.00
CA LEU A 556 -24.83 27.96 -18.94
C LEU A 556 -24.13 28.52 -17.69
N ALA A 557 -24.31 27.87 -16.54
CA ALA A 557 -23.64 28.25 -15.29
C ALA A 557 -22.11 28.08 -15.38
N LEU A 558 -21.62 27.12 -16.17
CA LEU A 558 -20.20 26.90 -16.35
C LEU A 558 -19.60 27.86 -17.39
N THR A 559 -20.31 28.11 -18.49
CA THR A 559 -19.76 28.83 -19.66
C THR A 559 -19.95 30.35 -19.61
N SER A 560 -20.86 30.86 -18.78
CA SER A 560 -21.09 32.30 -18.62
C SER A 560 -19.82 33.09 -18.25
N ARG A 561 -18.85 32.44 -17.60
CA ARG A 561 -17.54 33.03 -17.26
C ARG A 561 -16.66 33.35 -18.47
N PHE A 562 -16.95 32.79 -19.63
CA PHE A 562 -16.22 33.04 -20.88
C PHE A 562 -16.92 34.08 -21.76
N LEU A 563 -18.11 34.54 -21.35
CA LEU A 563 -18.81 35.66 -22.01
C LEU A 563 -18.25 37.00 -21.55
N PRO A 564 -18.36 38.05 -22.39
CA PRO A 564 -18.04 39.42 -21.99
C PRO A 564 -18.79 39.84 -20.72
N GLN A 565 -18.15 40.65 -19.88
CA GLN A 565 -18.67 41.02 -18.54
C GLN A 565 -20.05 41.69 -18.57
N ASP A 566 -20.39 42.37 -19.67
CA ASP A 566 -21.68 43.05 -19.87
C ASP A 566 -22.83 42.10 -20.26
N GLU A 567 -22.53 40.84 -20.62
CA GLU A 567 -23.48 39.80 -21.05
C GLU A 567 -23.64 38.68 -20.01
N GLN A 568 -23.06 38.83 -18.82
CA GLN A 568 -23.15 37.85 -17.73
C GLN A 568 -24.51 37.97 -16.99
N GLU A 569 -25.49 37.18 -17.43
CA GLU A 569 -26.87 37.12 -16.90
C GLU A 569 -27.06 36.10 -15.74
N PRO A 570 -28.22 36.05 -15.01
CA PRO A 570 -28.31 35.57 -13.63
C PRO A 570 -27.81 34.15 -13.37
N LYS A 571 -27.44 33.87 -12.10
CA LYS A 571 -26.84 32.62 -11.61
C LYS A 571 -27.68 31.38 -11.95
N TYR A 572 -27.48 30.83 -13.16
CA TYR A 572 -28.04 29.54 -13.61
C TYR A 572 -27.68 28.38 -12.67
N SER A 573 -26.63 28.52 -11.86
CA SER A 573 -26.24 27.55 -10.83
C SER A 573 -27.32 27.29 -9.78
N GLY A 574 -28.09 28.32 -9.37
CA GLY A 574 -29.20 28.17 -8.45
C GLY A 574 -30.35 27.36 -9.07
N LYS A 575 -30.71 27.70 -10.31
CA LYS A 575 -31.74 26.99 -11.08
C LYS A 575 -31.36 25.54 -11.36
N ALA A 576 -30.11 25.30 -11.78
CA ALA A 576 -29.57 23.95 -11.96
C ALA A 576 -29.68 23.13 -10.66
N ARG A 577 -29.27 23.69 -9.51
CA ARG A 577 -29.37 23.01 -8.20
C ARG A 577 -30.81 22.61 -7.88
N SER A 578 -31.75 23.55 -8.01
CA SER A 578 -33.17 23.29 -7.71
C SER A 578 -33.76 22.20 -8.62
N LEU A 579 -33.46 22.24 -9.92
CA LEU A 579 -33.89 21.23 -10.89
C LEU A 579 -33.29 19.85 -10.58
N ILE A 580 -32.00 19.77 -10.26
CA ILE A 580 -31.34 18.51 -9.88
C ILE A 580 -31.98 17.93 -8.61
N MET A 581 -32.21 18.74 -7.58
CA MET A 581 -32.86 18.26 -6.35
C MET A 581 -34.28 17.78 -6.61
N LEU A 582 -35.03 18.46 -7.50
CA LEU A 582 -36.37 18.04 -7.89
C LEU A 582 -36.36 16.68 -8.62
N ARG A 583 -35.37 16.43 -9.51
CA ARG A 583 -35.19 15.13 -10.16
C ARG A 583 -34.94 14.02 -9.15
N ILE A 584 -34.10 14.28 -8.15
CA ILE A 584 -33.79 13.34 -7.06
C ILE A 584 -35.04 13.06 -6.23
N ALA A 585 -35.75 14.10 -5.79
CA ALA A 585 -36.97 13.97 -4.98
C ALA A 585 -38.07 13.18 -5.70
N ASN A 586 -38.22 13.38 -7.01
CA ASN A 586 -39.23 12.70 -7.83
C ASN A 586 -38.78 11.30 -8.28
N GLY A 587 -37.55 10.87 -8.00
CA GLY A 587 -37.02 9.59 -8.49
C GLY A 587 -36.87 9.53 -10.02
N THR A 588 -36.66 10.68 -10.67
CA THR A 588 -36.55 10.81 -12.14
C THR A 588 -35.12 11.12 -12.60
N VAL A 589 -34.13 10.69 -11.82
CA VAL A 589 -32.70 10.92 -12.09
C VAL A 589 -32.29 10.19 -13.37
N GLY A 590 -31.77 10.93 -14.35
CA GLY A 590 -31.18 10.39 -15.58
C GLY A 590 -29.66 10.61 -15.65
N ILE A 591 -29.04 10.13 -16.75
CA ILE A 591 -27.60 10.37 -17.04
C ILE A 591 -27.32 11.88 -17.02
N ALA A 592 -28.16 12.67 -17.70
CA ALA A 592 -28.05 14.12 -17.77
C ALA A 592 -28.08 14.81 -16.39
N THR A 593 -28.79 14.25 -15.41
CA THR A 593 -28.83 14.78 -14.04
C THR A 593 -27.48 14.61 -13.33
N ILE A 594 -26.78 13.48 -13.54
CA ILE A 594 -25.44 13.24 -12.98
C ILE A 594 -24.38 14.04 -13.74
N GLU A 595 -24.52 14.18 -15.06
CA GLU A 595 -23.69 15.08 -15.88
C GLU A 595 -23.80 16.53 -15.40
N ALA A 596 -25.03 17.00 -15.15
CA ALA A 596 -25.31 18.32 -14.59
C ALA A 596 -24.61 18.53 -13.24
N LEU A 597 -24.64 17.53 -12.34
CA LEU A 597 -23.90 17.57 -11.07
C LEU A 597 -22.38 17.71 -11.27
N CYS A 598 -21.80 17.01 -12.24
CA CYS A 598 -20.36 17.10 -12.54
C CYS A 598 -19.98 18.49 -13.07
N LEU A 599 -20.76 19.04 -14.02
CA LEU A 599 -20.54 20.38 -14.57
C LEU A 599 -20.73 21.47 -13.51
N LEU A 600 -21.79 21.36 -12.71
CA LEU A 600 -22.10 22.31 -11.64
C LEU A 600 -21.01 22.29 -10.57
N SER A 601 -20.52 21.10 -10.19
CA SER A 601 -19.38 20.98 -9.29
C SER A 601 -18.14 21.70 -9.81
N PHE A 602 -17.79 21.45 -11.08
CA PHE A 602 -16.63 22.10 -11.69
C PHE A 602 -16.78 23.61 -11.79
N SER A 603 -18.00 24.11 -12.05
CA SER A 603 -18.30 25.54 -12.02
C SER A 603 -18.03 26.14 -10.63
N PHE A 604 -18.50 25.51 -9.56
CA PHE A 604 -18.21 25.96 -8.18
C PHE A 604 -16.71 25.91 -7.83
N ILE A 605 -15.99 24.90 -8.31
CA ILE A 605 -14.53 24.79 -8.10
C ILE A 605 -13.79 25.93 -8.82
N LEU A 606 -14.19 26.27 -10.05
CA LEU A 606 -13.66 27.43 -10.78
C LEU A 606 -13.96 28.77 -10.07
N ASP A 607 -15.12 28.86 -9.40
CA ASP A 607 -15.52 30.02 -8.59
C ASP A 607 -14.79 30.11 -7.24
N GLY A 608 -14.00 29.08 -6.90
CA GLY A 608 -13.26 28.99 -5.64
C GLY A 608 -14.09 28.49 -4.45
N ASP A 609 -15.33 28.05 -4.67
CA ASP A 609 -16.18 27.38 -3.67
C ASP A 609 -16.02 25.86 -3.76
N VAL A 610 -14.84 25.38 -3.37
CA VAL A 610 -14.48 23.96 -3.45
C VAL A 610 -15.37 23.11 -2.56
N ARG A 611 -15.82 23.61 -1.41
CA ARG A 611 -16.67 22.84 -0.48
C ARG A 611 -18.02 22.53 -1.11
N LEU A 612 -18.65 23.50 -1.76
CA LEU A 612 -19.89 23.28 -2.47
C LEU A 612 -19.68 22.39 -3.70
N GLY A 613 -18.56 22.55 -4.41
CA GLY A 613 -18.17 21.63 -5.49
C GLY A 613 -18.03 20.17 -5.02
N GLN A 614 -17.34 19.94 -3.90
CA GLN A 614 -17.16 18.63 -3.26
C GLN A 614 -18.49 18.00 -2.84
N PHE A 615 -19.43 18.80 -2.30
CA PHE A 615 -20.76 18.32 -1.95
C PHE A 615 -21.49 17.74 -3.16
N HIS A 616 -21.49 18.45 -4.29
CA HIS A 616 -22.13 17.97 -5.52
C HIS A 616 -21.43 16.73 -6.10
N LEU A 617 -20.09 16.60 -5.97
CA LEU A 617 -19.37 15.36 -6.33
C LEU A 617 -19.75 14.18 -5.44
N GLY A 618 -19.89 14.41 -4.13
CA GLY A 618 -20.35 13.39 -3.18
C GLY A 618 -21.78 12.94 -3.47
N LEU A 619 -22.66 13.87 -3.87
CA LEU A 619 -24.01 13.53 -4.31
C LEU A 619 -24.00 12.72 -5.61
N ALA A 620 -23.20 13.13 -6.60
CA ALA A 620 -23.02 12.38 -7.84
C ALA A 620 -22.52 10.95 -7.58
N MET A 621 -21.57 10.77 -6.66
CA MET A 621 -21.07 9.46 -6.23
C MET A 621 -22.19 8.54 -5.75
N HIS A 622 -23.07 9.04 -4.88
CA HIS A 622 -24.18 8.26 -4.36
C HIS A 622 -25.16 7.85 -5.45
N LEU A 623 -25.41 8.72 -6.43
CA LEU A 623 -26.26 8.40 -7.58
C LEU A 623 -25.60 7.38 -8.52
N ILE A 624 -24.30 7.52 -8.78
CA ILE A 624 -23.49 6.56 -9.57
C ILE A 624 -23.56 5.16 -8.95
N GLN A 625 -23.35 5.06 -7.63
CA GLN A 625 -23.41 3.79 -6.89
C GLN A 625 -24.83 3.20 -6.88
N ALA A 626 -25.85 4.04 -6.66
CA ALA A 626 -27.24 3.60 -6.69
C ALA A 626 -27.65 3.07 -8.09
N ALA A 627 -27.07 3.64 -9.14
CA ALA A 627 -27.26 3.21 -10.53
C ALA A 627 -26.30 2.08 -10.97
N SER A 628 -25.40 1.61 -10.09
CA SER A 628 -24.37 0.60 -10.38
C SER A 628 -23.48 0.93 -11.58
N LEU A 629 -23.24 2.24 -11.83
CA LEU A 629 -22.33 2.72 -12.87
C LEU A 629 -20.86 2.55 -12.47
N ASP A 630 -20.57 2.22 -11.21
CA ASP A 630 -19.25 1.91 -10.68
C ASP A 630 -18.83 0.44 -10.90
N VAL A 631 -19.65 -0.35 -11.60
CA VAL A 631 -19.46 -1.79 -11.77
C VAL A 631 -19.30 -2.17 -13.25
N GLY A 632 -18.23 -2.91 -13.57
CA GLY A 632 -17.81 -3.22 -14.94
C GLY A 632 -18.85 -3.96 -15.80
N HIS A 633 -19.56 -4.94 -15.24
CA HIS A 633 -20.52 -5.76 -15.98
C HIS A 633 -21.82 -5.03 -16.34
N THR A 634 -22.07 -3.84 -15.79
CA THR A 634 -23.24 -3.00 -16.14
C THR A 634 -23.12 -2.44 -17.57
N TYR A 635 -21.93 -2.46 -18.16
CA TYR A 635 -21.64 -1.87 -19.47
C TYR A 635 -21.78 -2.92 -20.59
N ASN A 636 -22.82 -2.77 -21.42
CA ASN A 636 -23.08 -3.63 -22.57
C ASN A 636 -22.86 -2.86 -23.88
N THR A 637 -22.12 -3.42 -24.85
CA THR A 637 -21.88 -2.80 -26.17
C THR A 637 -23.15 -2.62 -27.01
N ALA A 638 -24.23 -3.34 -26.68
CA ALA A 638 -25.54 -3.16 -27.32
C ALA A 638 -26.33 -1.95 -26.79
N ASP A 639 -25.91 -1.35 -25.66
CA ASP A 639 -26.51 -0.13 -25.11
C ASP A 639 -25.97 1.09 -25.85
N SER A 640 -26.85 1.84 -26.53
CA SER A 640 -26.47 3.05 -27.28
C SER A 640 -25.87 4.15 -26.38
N GLN A 641 -26.15 4.13 -25.07
CA GLN A 641 -25.62 5.07 -24.09
C GLN A 641 -24.36 4.55 -23.37
N CYS A 642 -23.82 3.39 -23.76
CA CYS A 642 -22.70 2.74 -23.07
C CYS A 642 -21.46 3.65 -22.97
N GLU A 643 -21.00 4.23 -24.09
CA GLU A 643 -19.83 5.12 -24.09
C GLU A 643 -20.07 6.40 -23.27
N ARG A 644 -21.27 6.98 -23.35
CA ARG A 644 -21.65 8.15 -22.55
C ARG A 644 -21.61 7.85 -21.04
N LYS A 645 -22.07 6.67 -20.61
CA LYS A 645 -21.95 6.22 -19.21
C LYS A 645 -20.50 6.03 -18.77
N LYS A 646 -19.61 5.53 -19.63
CA LYS A 646 -18.17 5.36 -19.30
C LYS A 646 -17.51 6.72 -19.10
N ARG A 647 -17.74 7.62 -20.07
CA ARG A 647 -17.32 9.01 -20.07
C ARG A 647 -17.75 9.76 -18.80
N LEU A 648 -19.02 9.65 -18.43
CA LEU A 648 -19.56 10.23 -17.20
C LEU A 648 -18.86 9.70 -15.95
N PHE A 649 -18.79 8.37 -15.78
CA PHE A 649 -18.18 7.75 -14.60
C PHE A 649 -16.73 8.20 -14.41
N TRP A 650 -15.92 8.11 -15.46
CA TRP A 650 -14.51 8.46 -15.38
C TRP A 650 -14.29 9.98 -15.28
N SER A 651 -15.17 10.80 -15.84
CA SER A 651 -15.12 12.27 -15.64
C SER A 651 -15.40 12.65 -14.18
N TRP A 652 -16.40 12.03 -13.56
CA TRP A 652 -16.65 12.17 -12.13
C TRP A 652 -15.44 11.70 -11.32
N GLN A 653 -14.84 10.56 -11.68
CA GLN A 653 -13.68 10.01 -10.99
C GLN A 653 -12.48 10.97 -11.03
N ILE A 654 -12.17 11.55 -12.19
CA ILE A 654 -11.09 12.54 -12.35
C ILE A 654 -11.38 13.77 -11.49
N LEU A 655 -12.59 14.33 -11.56
CA LEU A 655 -12.98 15.48 -10.73
C LEU A 655 -12.85 15.15 -9.24
N ASN A 656 -13.28 13.96 -8.82
CA ASN A 656 -13.19 13.54 -7.43
C ASN A 656 -11.74 13.37 -6.95
N HIS A 657 -10.83 12.86 -7.80
CA HIS A 657 -9.41 12.74 -7.43
C HIS A 657 -8.65 14.06 -7.40
N TYR A 658 -8.99 15.03 -8.27
CA TYR A 658 -8.35 16.35 -8.22
C TYR A 658 -8.96 17.27 -7.15
N TYR A 659 -10.27 17.17 -6.90
CA TYR A 659 -11.03 18.19 -6.16
C TYR A 659 -11.96 17.66 -5.08
N GLY A 660 -12.22 16.35 -5.03
CA GLY A 660 -13.11 15.72 -4.06
C GLY A 660 -12.52 15.68 -2.64
N ARG A 661 -13.33 15.24 -1.68
CA ARG A 661 -12.82 14.88 -0.34
C ARG A 661 -12.28 13.46 -0.39
N HIS A 662 -11.06 13.27 0.12
CA HIS A 662 -10.34 11.99 0.08
C HIS A 662 -11.23 10.82 0.51
N ASN A 663 -11.61 9.98 -0.46
CA ASN A 663 -12.58 8.90 -0.30
C ASN A 663 -11.96 7.56 -0.72
N GLN A 664 -12.16 6.54 0.12
CA GLN A 664 -11.52 5.22 0.05
C GLN A 664 -12.10 4.25 -1.01
N LEU A 665 -12.75 4.75 -2.07
CA LEU A 665 -13.43 3.87 -3.04
C LEU A 665 -12.44 3.04 -3.88
N PHE A 666 -11.25 3.57 -4.16
CA PHE A 666 -10.22 2.84 -4.90
C PHE A 666 -9.14 2.31 -3.95
N ARG A 667 -8.85 1.00 -4.03
CA ARG A 667 -7.97 0.30 -3.09
C ARG A 667 -6.55 0.02 -3.62
N SER A 668 -6.24 0.21 -4.91
CA SER A 668 -4.89 -0.08 -5.45
C SER A 668 -4.55 0.54 -6.82
N ALA A 669 -3.27 0.91 -7.04
CA ALA A 669 -2.67 1.28 -8.34
C ALA A 669 -2.73 0.16 -9.38
N GLY A 670 -2.78 -1.09 -8.90
CA GLY A 670 -2.75 -2.29 -9.73
C GLY A 670 -3.99 -2.44 -10.60
N ASP A 671 -5.15 -1.98 -10.13
CA ASP A 671 -6.42 -2.15 -10.83
C ASP A 671 -6.47 -1.28 -12.10
N ILE A 672 -6.09 0.00 -12.00
CA ILE A 672 -6.02 0.91 -13.16
C ILE A 672 -4.90 0.49 -14.12
N SER A 673 -3.73 0.10 -13.60
CA SER A 673 -2.62 -0.38 -14.43
C SER A 673 -2.95 -1.70 -15.14
N SER A 674 -3.81 -2.54 -14.56
CA SER A 674 -4.31 -3.75 -15.22
C SER A 674 -5.29 -3.43 -16.36
N LEU A 675 -6.17 -2.43 -16.20
CA LEU A 675 -7.07 -1.96 -17.26
C LEU A 675 -6.30 -1.46 -18.48
N LEU A 676 -5.18 -0.75 -18.27
CA LEU A 676 -4.34 -0.22 -19.35
C LEU A 676 -3.54 -1.31 -20.08
N ARG A 677 -3.08 -2.35 -19.37
CA ARG A 677 -2.25 -3.43 -19.95
C ARG A 677 -3.03 -4.46 -20.76
N HIS A 678 -4.30 -4.71 -20.43
CA HIS A 678 -5.10 -5.77 -21.09
C HIS A 678 -5.91 -5.28 -22.29
N GLY A 679 -5.86 -3.97 -22.61
CA GLY A 679 -6.46 -3.39 -23.81
C GLY A 679 -7.98 -3.41 -23.84
N ASN A 680 -8.57 -2.45 -24.57
CA ASN A 680 -10.00 -2.33 -24.85
C ASN A 680 -10.53 -3.44 -25.80
N SER A 681 -10.09 -4.69 -25.65
CA SER A 681 -10.57 -5.81 -26.47
C SER A 681 -12.04 -6.08 -26.15
N SER A 682 -12.91 -5.58 -27.03
CA SER A 682 -14.35 -5.87 -27.04
C SER A 682 -14.63 -7.27 -27.60
N THR A 683 -13.58 -7.98 -28.00
CA THR A 683 -13.59 -9.39 -28.39
C THR A 683 -12.94 -10.19 -27.28
N VAL A 684 -13.69 -10.43 -26.20
CA VAL A 684 -13.57 -11.71 -25.51
C VAL A 684 -14.17 -12.74 -26.46
N SER A 685 -13.41 -13.12 -27.47
CA SER A 685 -13.68 -14.36 -28.18
C SER A 685 -13.55 -15.47 -27.16
N GLU A 686 -14.56 -16.31 -27.09
CA GLU A 686 -14.64 -17.55 -26.32
C GLU A 686 -13.50 -18.51 -26.73
N VAL A 687 -12.28 -18.24 -26.29
CA VAL A 687 -11.14 -19.15 -26.44
C VAL A 687 -10.23 -19.00 -25.21
N GLY A 688 -10.55 -19.78 -24.18
CA GLY A 688 -9.55 -20.61 -23.49
C GLY A 688 -8.48 -19.96 -22.59
N ASP A 689 -8.66 -18.74 -22.08
CA ASP A 689 -7.79 -18.22 -21.01
C ASP A 689 -8.59 -17.41 -19.97
N GLY A 690 -8.41 -17.74 -18.69
CA GLY A 690 -9.29 -17.37 -17.57
C GLY A 690 -9.08 -15.96 -17.02
N HIS A 691 -9.22 -14.92 -17.84
CA HIS A 691 -9.27 -13.55 -17.34
C HIS A 691 -10.64 -13.25 -16.70
N LYS A 692 -10.66 -13.11 -15.36
CA LYS A 692 -11.80 -12.55 -14.62
C LYS A 692 -12.18 -11.20 -15.25
N PRO A 693 -13.47 -10.94 -15.52
CA PRO A 693 -13.91 -9.62 -15.95
C PRO A 693 -13.53 -8.60 -14.86
N THR A 694 -12.90 -7.50 -15.25
CA THR A 694 -12.56 -6.41 -14.34
C THR A 694 -13.80 -5.93 -13.60
N SER A 695 -13.75 -5.84 -12.27
CA SER A 695 -14.87 -5.31 -11.47
C SER A 695 -15.15 -3.82 -11.75
N LEU A 696 -14.19 -3.13 -12.36
CA LEU A 696 -14.26 -1.70 -12.70
C LEU A 696 -14.92 -1.45 -14.06
N PRO A 697 -15.55 -0.27 -14.24
CA PRO A 697 -16.04 0.20 -15.53
C PRO A 697 -14.93 0.20 -16.59
N PRO A 698 -15.19 -0.29 -17.81
CA PRO A 698 -14.23 -0.16 -18.91
C PRO A 698 -13.93 1.31 -19.20
N LEU A 699 -12.73 1.60 -19.70
CA LEU A 699 -12.34 2.95 -20.10
C LEU A 699 -13.14 3.39 -21.34
N PRO A 700 -13.50 4.68 -21.46
CA PRO A 700 -14.12 5.20 -22.67
C PRO A 700 -13.15 5.07 -23.85
N LYS A 701 -13.67 4.87 -25.06
CA LYS A 701 -12.81 4.78 -26.26
C LYS A 701 -12.62 6.15 -26.90
N ASP A 702 -11.38 6.48 -27.23
CA ASP A 702 -11.04 7.65 -28.02
C ASP A 702 -10.09 7.31 -29.19
N PRO A 703 -10.47 7.53 -30.46
CA PRO A 703 -9.56 7.31 -31.58
C PRO A 703 -8.49 8.42 -31.73
N ILE A 704 -8.55 9.51 -30.96
CA ILE A 704 -7.70 10.67 -31.17
C ILE A 704 -6.27 10.43 -30.66
N GLY A 705 -5.28 10.57 -31.56
CA GLY A 705 -3.84 10.59 -31.19
C GLY A 705 -3.21 9.22 -30.94
N VAL A 706 -3.93 8.14 -31.27
CA VAL A 706 -3.47 6.76 -31.11
C VAL A 706 -2.82 6.26 -32.40
N ALA A 707 -1.64 5.62 -32.30
CA ALA A 707 -0.90 5.12 -33.47
C ALA A 707 -1.41 3.77 -33.97
N ASN A 708 -1.80 2.87 -33.07
CA ASN A 708 -2.45 1.59 -33.35
C ASN A 708 -3.82 1.53 -32.68
N SER A 709 -4.81 0.82 -33.24
CA SER A 709 -6.17 0.75 -32.68
C SER A 709 -6.26 0.18 -31.26
N ASP A 710 -5.18 -0.46 -30.79
CA ASP A 710 -5.13 -1.20 -29.53
C ASP A 710 -4.34 -0.45 -28.44
N ASP A 711 -3.65 0.65 -28.76
CA ASP A 711 -2.89 1.42 -27.77
C ASP A 711 -3.84 2.23 -26.86
N PRO A 712 -3.57 2.34 -25.53
CA PRO A 712 -4.39 3.15 -24.63
C PRO A 712 -4.34 4.63 -24.99
N ASP A 713 -5.48 5.32 -24.92
CA ASP A 713 -5.56 6.75 -25.25
C ASP A 713 -4.92 7.66 -24.18
N ILE A 714 -4.68 8.92 -24.54
CA ILE A 714 -4.05 9.91 -23.66
C ILE A 714 -4.86 10.22 -22.39
N TRP A 715 -6.19 10.09 -22.48
CA TRP A 715 -7.09 10.39 -21.38
C TRP A 715 -7.04 9.30 -20.31
N CYS A 716 -6.82 8.05 -20.72
CA CYS A 716 -6.54 6.92 -19.83
C CYS A 716 -5.32 7.16 -18.93
N PHE A 717 -4.25 7.78 -19.45
CA PHE A 717 -3.10 8.17 -18.62
C PHE A 717 -3.39 9.36 -17.70
N THR A 718 -4.30 10.25 -18.10
CA THR A 718 -4.80 11.32 -17.25
C THR A 718 -5.55 10.76 -16.03
N VAL A 719 -6.34 9.70 -16.21
CA VAL A 719 -7.01 8.96 -15.14
C VAL A 719 -5.99 8.30 -14.19
N GLN A 720 -4.94 7.69 -14.72
CA GLN A 720 -3.94 7.02 -13.87
C GLN A 720 -3.14 8.02 -13.03
N LEU A 721 -2.68 9.12 -13.64
CA LEU A 721 -1.96 10.16 -12.91
C LEU A 721 -2.84 10.92 -11.92
N CYS A 722 -4.15 11.07 -12.19
CA CYS A 722 -5.05 11.69 -11.20
C CYS A 722 -5.19 10.82 -9.94
N TRP A 723 -5.20 9.50 -10.07
CA TRP A 723 -5.18 8.60 -8.93
C TRP A 723 -3.88 8.74 -8.11
N ILE A 724 -2.72 8.84 -8.79
CA ILE A 724 -1.43 9.10 -8.12
C ILE A 724 -1.47 10.45 -7.37
N TRP A 725 -2.05 11.48 -7.99
CA TRP A 725 -2.21 12.79 -7.38
C TRP A 725 -3.04 12.74 -6.09
N ASP A 726 -4.12 11.96 -6.05
CA ASP A 726 -4.90 11.74 -4.81
C ASP A 726 -4.07 11.04 -3.71
N GLN A 727 -3.17 10.12 -4.08
CA GLN A 727 -2.22 9.54 -3.10
C GLN A 727 -1.23 10.56 -2.56
N VAL A 728 -0.78 11.51 -3.40
CA VAL A 728 0.06 12.62 -2.95
C VAL A 728 -0.68 13.46 -1.92
N HIS A 729 -1.95 13.80 -2.17
CA HIS A 729 -2.75 14.55 -1.18
C HIS A 729 -2.90 13.82 0.15
N ASN A 730 -3.09 12.49 0.15
CA ASN A 730 -3.08 11.70 1.39
C ASN A 730 -1.73 11.83 2.13
N CYS A 731 -0.61 11.82 1.41
CA CYS A 731 0.70 12.06 2.01
C CYS A 731 0.82 13.47 2.61
N ILE A 732 0.29 14.51 1.95
CA ILE A 732 0.30 15.88 2.49
C ILE A 732 -0.57 15.95 3.76
N SER A 733 -1.75 15.33 3.75
CA SER A 733 -2.66 15.28 4.90
C SER A 733 -2.04 14.56 6.11
N ASP A 734 -1.30 13.47 5.87
CA ASP A 734 -0.54 12.78 6.91
C ASP A 734 0.63 13.63 7.43
N CYS A 735 1.33 14.36 6.56
CA CYS A 735 2.35 15.34 6.99
C CYS A 735 1.75 16.44 7.86
N ALA A 736 0.62 17.03 7.45
CA ALA A 736 -0.07 18.09 8.18
C ALA A 736 -0.62 17.61 9.54
N SER A 737 -0.84 16.30 9.68
CA SER A 737 -1.31 15.67 10.92
C SER A 737 -0.20 15.06 11.78
N ASP A 738 1.07 15.37 11.50
CA ASP A 738 2.25 14.82 12.18
C ASP A 738 2.37 13.28 12.14
N ARG A 739 1.81 12.63 11.10
CA ARG A 739 1.85 11.18 10.86
C ARG A 739 2.88 10.76 9.81
N LEU A 740 3.78 11.65 9.40
CA LEU A 740 4.75 11.38 8.34
C LEU A 740 5.64 10.17 8.67
N ILE A 741 5.57 9.15 7.82
CA ILE A 741 6.52 8.04 7.77
C ILE A 741 7.76 8.51 7.00
N VAL A 742 8.95 8.16 7.48
CA VAL A 742 10.19 8.63 6.85
C VAL A 742 10.28 8.21 5.37
N PRO A 743 10.64 9.12 4.43
CA PRO A 743 10.53 8.86 3.00
C PRO A 743 11.36 7.69 2.47
N TRP A 744 12.51 7.40 3.09
CA TRP A 744 13.45 6.37 2.63
C TRP A 744 13.07 4.94 3.02
N LEU A 745 11.95 4.72 3.71
CA LEU A 745 11.40 3.38 3.91
C LEU A 745 10.67 2.90 2.65
N HIS A 746 10.77 1.61 2.36
CA HIS A 746 10.18 1.01 1.16
C HIS A 746 8.64 1.03 1.16
N ASP A 747 8.02 1.03 2.33
CA ASP A 747 6.59 1.09 2.57
C ASP A 747 6.08 2.52 2.84
N SER A 748 6.94 3.54 2.69
CA SER A 748 6.53 4.94 2.80
C SER A 748 5.65 5.35 1.62
N ALA A 749 4.74 6.30 1.84
CA ALA A 749 3.94 6.89 0.76
C ALA A 749 4.84 7.47 -0.35
N TYR A 750 5.98 8.06 0.02
CA TYR A 750 6.98 8.57 -0.94
C TYR A 750 7.53 7.47 -1.86
N SER A 751 7.93 6.33 -1.30
CA SER A 751 8.48 5.20 -2.08
C SER A 751 7.41 4.55 -2.97
N ILE A 752 6.20 4.37 -2.43
CA ILE A 752 5.08 3.78 -3.17
C ILE A 752 4.68 4.68 -4.35
N ILE A 753 4.55 5.99 -4.13
CA ILE A 753 4.16 6.93 -5.20
C ILE A 753 5.24 6.98 -6.30
N ASN A 754 6.52 7.06 -5.94
CA ASN A 754 7.60 7.03 -6.94
C ASN A 754 7.60 5.71 -7.74
N SER A 755 7.33 4.57 -7.10
CA SER A 755 7.20 3.29 -7.80
C SER A 755 6.04 3.30 -8.81
N ASN A 756 4.91 3.91 -8.44
CA ASN A 756 3.76 4.01 -9.33
C ASN A 756 4.03 4.96 -10.52
N LEU A 757 4.77 6.05 -10.31
CA LEU A 757 5.18 6.95 -11.39
C LEU A 757 6.05 6.21 -12.43
N VAL A 758 7.04 5.43 -11.97
CA VAL A 758 7.87 4.60 -12.87
C VAL A 758 7.01 3.59 -13.63
N GLN A 759 6.00 3.00 -12.99
CA GLN A 759 5.08 2.09 -13.66
C GLN A 759 4.24 2.79 -14.75
N VAL A 760 3.79 4.03 -14.53
CA VAL A 760 3.10 4.83 -15.55
C VAL A 760 4.01 5.08 -16.75
N GLU A 761 5.26 5.48 -16.50
CA GLU A 761 6.25 5.74 -17.55
C GLU A 761 6.56 4.48 -18.39
N ASP A 762 6.66 3.32 -17.73
CA ASP A 762 6.90 2.02 -18.37
C ASP A 762 5.80 1.66 -19.37
N ILE A 763 4.54 1.75 -18.96
CA ILE A 763 3.39 1.35 -19.79
C ILE A 763 2.95 2.43 -20.79
N MET A 764 3.45 3.67 -20.68
CA MET A 764 3.04 4.77 -21.56
C MET A 764 3.57 4.57 -23.00
N PRO A 765 2.68 4.52 -24.01
CA PRO A 765 3.05 4.45 -25.41
C PRO A 765 4.04 5.54 -25.79
N THR A 766 4.99 5.19 -26.66
CA THR A 766 6.04 6.13 -27.06
C THR A 766 5.48 7.41 -27.68
N CYS A 767 4.31 7.38 -28.33
CA CYS A 767 3.68 8.56 -28.94
C CYS A 767 3.23 9.63 -27.93
N HIS A 768 2.92 9.24 -26.69
CA HIS A 768 2.49 10.17 -25.64
C HIS A 768 3.65 10.72 -24.81
N ARG A 769 4.84 10.11 -24.89
CA ARG A 769 6.05 10.57 -24.17
C ARG A 769 6.52 11.92 -24.70
N TYR A 770 7.11 12.73 -23.81
CA TYR A 770 7.52 14.11 -24.11
C TYR A 770 8.39 14.22 -25.38
N ASP A 771 9.47 13.44 -25.45
CA ASP A 771 10.45 13.48 -26.54
C ASP A 771 9.87 13.11 -27.90
N SER A 772 8.87 12.23 -27.93
CA SER A 772 8.24 11.75 -29.16
C SER A 772 7.08 12.62 -29.60
N ALA A 773 6.27 13.11 -28.65
CA ALA A 773 5.13 13.97 -28.92
C ALA A 773 5.58 15.31 -29.52
N LYS A 774 6.77 15.79 -29.13
CA LYS A 774 7.42 17.00 -29.65
C LYS A 774 6.49 18.21 -29.65
N TYR A 775 5.78 18.43 -28.55
CA TYR A 775 4.85 19.55 -28.39
C TYR A 775 5.46 20.89 -28.85
N TYR A 776 6.72 21.15 -28.48
CA TYR A 776 7.47 22.34 -28.85
C TYR A 776 7.64 22.55 -30.36
N ALA A 777 7.62 21.48 -31.15
CA ALA A 777 7.84 21.51 -32.60
C ALA A 777 6.57 21.77 -33.41
N HIS A 778 5.38 21.71 -32.80
CA HIS A 778 4.12 22.01 -33.49
C HIS A 778 3.84 23.51 -33.50
N ASN A 779 3.06 23.95 -34.50
CA ASN A 779 2.57 25.33 -34.60
C ASN A 779 1.28 25.52 -33.78
N SER A 780 0.97 26.77 -33.41
CA SER A 780 -0.20 27.10 -32.57
C SER A 780 -1.52 26.64 -33.20
N GLU A 781 -1.72 26.88 -34.50
CA GLU A 781 -2.94 26.51 -35.22
C GLU A 781 -3.26 25.00 -35.13
N ARG A 782 -2.24 24.13 -35.33
CA ARG A 782 -2.44 22.68 -35.24
C ARG A 782 -2.76 22.25 -33.81
N LEU A 783 -2.08 22.84 -32.83
CA LEU A 783 -2.33 22.54 -31.41
C LEU A 783 -3.75 22.93 -31.00
N GLN A 784 -4.24 24.09 -31.45
CA GLN A 784 -5.63 24.55 -31.19
C GLN A 784 -6.67 23.66 -31.89
N ARG A 785 -6.42 23.24 -33.14
CA ARG A 785 -7.33 22.33 -33.86
C ARG A 785 -7.45 20.97 -33.18
N ASP A 786 -6.32 20.44 -32.72
CA ASP A 786 -6.23 19.10 -32.14
C ASP A 786 -6.25 19.17 -30.58
N ALA A 787 -6.88 20.21 -30.01
CA ALA A 787 -6.86 20.51 -28.57
C ALA A 787 -7.44 19.38 -27.69
N ALA A 788 -8.36 18.57 -28.22
CA ALA A 788 -8.92 17.41 -27.53
C ALA A 788 -7.85 16.36 -27.14
N TYR A 789 -6.73 16.32 -27.85
CA TYR A 789 -5.54 15.52 -27.51
C TYR A 789 -4.58 16.28 -26.61
N TRP A 790 -4.25 17.52 -26.99
CA TRP A 790 -3.18 18.27 -26.34
C TRP A 790 -3.55 18.74 -24.93
N ASN A 791 -4.82 19.00 -24.63
CA ASN A 791 -5.25 19.39 -23.29
C ASN A 791 -5.05 18.25 -22.27
N PRO A 792 -5.54 17.01 -22.50
CA PRO A 792 -5.18 15.85 -21.66
C PRO A 792 -3.67 15.59 -21.62
N TRP A 793 -2.95 15.76 -22.73
CA TRP A 793 -1.50 15.58 -22.74
C TRP A 793 -0.78 16.59 -21.83
N LEU A 794 -1.13 17.88 -21.90
CA LEU A 794 -0.58 18.92 -21.04
C LEU A 794 -0.93 18.67 -19.58
N LYS A 795 -2.17 18.23 -19.30
CA LYS A 795 -2.62 17.81 -17.97
C LYS A 795 -1.75 16.67 -17.44
N MET A 796 -1.55 15.62 -18.24
CA MET A 796 -0.70 14.47 -17.89
C MET A 796 0.73 14.91 -17.54
N GLN A 797 1.37 15.70 -18.39
CA GLN A 797 2.74 16.18 -18.17
C GLN A 797 2.84 17.07 -16.92
N LEU A 798 1.93 18.03 -16.74
CA LEU A 798 1.95 18.93 -15.59
C LEU A 798 1.64 18.17 -14.28
N THR A 799 0.76 17.18 -14.29
CA THR A 799 0.52 16.30 -13.11
C THR A 799 1.76 15.52 -12.74
N PHE A 800 2.49 14.95 -13.70
CA PHE A 800 3.74 14.24 -13.43
C PHE A 800 4.76 15.14 -12.71
N HIS A 801 5.01 16.34 -13.23
CA HIS A 801 5.93 17.29 -12.58
C HIS A 801 5.40 17.76 -11.22
N ALA A 802 4.09 18.05 -11.10
CA ALA A 802 3.49 18.50 -9.85
C ALA A 802 3.63 17.46 -8.73
N VAL A 803 3.46 16.16 -9.02
CA VAL A 803 3.68 15.06 -8.07
C VAL A 803 5.09 15.14 -7.49
N HIS A 804 6.11 15.26 -8.35
CA HIS A 804 7.50 15.36 -7.90
C HIS A 804 7.77 16.64 -7.09
N VAL A 805 7.18 17.77 -7.50
CA VAL A 805 7.33 19.05 -6.79
C VAL A 805 6.75 18.96 -5.37
N VAL A 806 5.54 18.44 -5.22
CA VAL A 806 4.89 18.32 -3.91
C VAL A 806 5.63 17.34 -3.02
N LEU A 807 5.91 16.13 -3.52
CA LEU A 807 6.58 15.10 -2.73
C LEU A 807 7.93 15.56 -2.20
N ASN A 808 8.69 16.31 -2.98
CA ASN A 808 10.04 16.76 -2.61
C ASN A 808 10.05 18.19 -2.04
N HIS A 809 8.88 18.77 -1.74
CA HIS A 809 8.76 20.16 -1.31
C HIS A 809 9.47 20.38 0.05
N PRO A 810 10.45 21.31 0.15
CA PRO A 810 11.28 21.48 1.34
C PRO A 810 10.49 21.66 2.65
N PHE A 811 9.38 22.40 2.55
CA PHE A 811 8.48 22.68 3.67
C PHE A 811 7.97 21.42 4.39
N LEU A 812 7.63 20.34 3.67
CA LEU A 812 7.07 19.12 4.28
C LEU A 812 8.04 18.54 5.31
N TYR A 813 9.31 18.45 4.95
CA TYR A 813 10.33 17.84 5.80
C TYR A 813 10.85 18.78 6.88
N ILE A 814 10.92 20.09 6.60
CA ILE A 814 11.25 21.08 7.63
C ILE A 814 10.16 21.11 8.71
N SER A 815 8.89 21.08 8.30
CA SER A 815 7.75 21.06 9.21
C SER A 815 7.74 19.76 10.03
N ALA A 816 7.86 18.60 9.38
CA ALA A 816 7.87 17.30 10.06
C ALA A 816 9.05 17.12 11.03
N ALA A 817 10.25 17.60 10.68
CA ALA A 817 11.41 17.53 11.56
C ALA A 817 11.25 18.41 12.83
N ARG A 818 10.49 19.50 12.75
CA ARG A 818 10.16 20.33 13.93
C ARG A 818 9.13 19.64 14.84
N SER A 819 8.09 19.05 14.26
CA SER A 819 7.08 18.31 15.03
C SER A 819 7.64 17.03 15.65
N ASN A 820 8.64 16.40 15.02
CA ASN A 820 9.26 15.16 15.49
C ASN A 820 10.79 15.28 15.61
N PRO A 821 11.32 15.59 16.82
CA PRO A 821 12.76 15.73 17.05
C PRO A 821 13.60 14.47 16.79
N SER A 822 12.96 13.29 16.69
CA SER A 822 13.64 12.04 16.35
C SER A 822 13.84 11.83 14.85
N LEU A 823 13.15 12.63 14.02
CA LEU A 823 13.25 12.59 12.57
C LEU A 823 14.44 13.43 12.10
N ASN A 824 15.60 12.80 11.99
CA ASN A 824 16.79 13.45 11.45
C ASN A 824 16.87 13.20 9.94
N THR A 825 16.49 14.18 9.12
CA THR A 825 16.52 14.07 7.67
C THR A 825 17.96 13.86 7.19
N THR A 826 18.21 12.73 6.52
CA THR A 826 19.57 12.42 6.06
C THR A 826 20.02 13.43 4.99
N ASN A 827 21.30 13.85 5.04
CA ASN A 827 21.86 14.79 4.07
C ASN A 827 21.73 14.29 2.62
N THR A 828 21.84 12.97 2.41
CA THR A 828 21.68 12.34 1.09
C THR A 828 20.26 12.52 0.56
N PHE A 829 19.26 12.23 1.39
CA PHE A 829 17.86 12.42 1.01
C PHE A 829 17.56 13.89 0.73
N TRP A 830 17.98 14.77 1.65
CA TRP A 830 17.73 16.21 1.53
C TRP A 830 18.34 16.79 0.24
N ARG A 831 19.60 16.45 -0.08
CA ARG A 831 20.24 16.87 -1.32
C ARG A 831 19.45 16.43 -2.56
N ARG A 832 19.11 15.13 -2.64
CA ARG A 832 18.39 14.58 -3.81
C ARG A 832 16.98 15.16 -3.94
N SER A 833 16.27 15.31 -2.81
CA SER A 833 14.96 15.96 -2.76
C SER A 833 15.05 17.41 -3.26
N SER A 834 16.05 18.17 -2.82
CA SER A 834 16.29 19.55 -3.27
C SER A 834 16.59 19.66 -4.77
N GLU A 835 17.37 18.73 -5.33
CA GLU A 835 17.65 18.68 -6.77
C GLU A 835 16.38 18.35 -7.58
N LEU A 836 15.61 17.33 -7.15
CA LEU A 836 14.37 16.93 -7.81
C LEU A 836 13.31 18.03 -7.78
N VAL A 837 13.03 18.61 -6.62
CA VAL A 837 11.97 19.62 -6.49
C VAL A 837 12.25 20.84 -7.37
N LEU A 838 13.51 21.29 -7.44
CA LEU A 838 13.89 22.42 -8.28
C LEU A 838 13.80 22.07 -9.78
N LEU A 839 14.27 20.88 -10.17
CA LEU A 839 14.17 20.40 -11.56
C LEU A 839 12.72 20.40 -12.05
N HIS A 840 11.81 19.74 -11.31
CA HIS A 840 10.42 19.61 -11.75
C HIS A 840 9.65 20.94 -11.62
N ALA A 841 9.97 21.81 -10.65
CA ALA A 841 9.36 23.15 -10.56
C ALA A 841 9.79 24.05 -11.73
N SER A 842 11.04 23.97 -12.19
CA SER A 842 11.48 24.67 -13.40
C SER A 842 10.84 24.09 -14.68
N TRP A 843 10.57 22.79 -14.73
CA TRP A 843 9.84 22.18 -15.84
C TRP A 843 8.40 22.67 -15.95
N ILE A 844 7.69 22.84 -14.83
CA ILE A 844 6.34 23.46 -14.83
C ILE A 844 6.40 24.85 -15.47
N VAL A 845 7.36 25.68 -15.07
CA VAL A 845 7.53 27.02 -15.65
C VAL A 845 7.87 26.95 -17.15
N ARG A 846 8.74 26.02 -17.55
CA ARG A 846 9.06 25.84 -18.97
C ARG A 846 7.84 25.41 -19.80
N MET A 847 7.00 24.54 -19.25
CA MET A 847 5.74 24.14 -19.88
C MET A 847 4.78 25.32 -20.02
N LEU A 848 4.69 26.19 -19.01
CA LEU A 848 3.90 27.43 -19.08
C LEU A 848 4.38 28.36 -20.19
N GLU A 849 5.69 28.59 -20.30
CA GLU A 849 6.25 29.43 -21.36
C GLU A 849 5.87 28.87 -22.74
N MET A 850 5.97 27.56 -22.94
CA MET A 850 5.56 26.93 -24.20
C MET A 850 4.06 27.07 -24.44
N VAL A 851 3.22 26.86 -23.43
CA VAL A 851 1.76 27.05 -23.55
C VAL A 851 1.40 28.48 -23.93
N GLN A 852 2.07 29.47 -23.34
CA GLN A 852 1.90 30.88 -23.66
C GLN A 852 2.39 31.21 -25.08
N GLU A 853 3.55 30.71 -25.49
CA GLU A 853 4.08 30.87 -26.85
C GLU A 853 3.12 30.27 -27.90
N LYS A 854 2.46 29.15 -27.59
CA LYS A 854 1.54 28.46 -28.48
C LYS A 854 0.08 28.91 -28.34
N GLU A 855 -0.20 29.91 -27.50
CA GLU A 855 -1.54 30.45 -27.23
C GLU A 855 -2.57 29.35 -26.93
N GLN A 856 -2.19 28.35 -26.12
CA GLN A 856 -3.09 27.29 -25.68
C GLN A 856 -3.82 27.70 -24.39
N HIS A 857 -5.13 27.47 -24.34
CA HIS A 857 -5.96 27.83 -23.20
C HIS A 857 -6.01 26.71 -22.16
N LEU A 858 -5.42 26.97 -21.00
CA LEU A 858 -5.51 26.11 -19.81
C LEU A 858 -6.60 26.64 -18.87
N ASN A 859 -7.74 25.96 -18.81
CA ASN A 859 -8.90 26.42 -18.04
C ASN A 859 -9.15 25.62 -16.76
N ASP A 860 -8.52 24.45 -16.62
CA ASP A 860 -8.67 23.59 -15.44
C ASP A 860 -7.97 24.20 -14.20
N PRO A 861 -8.66 24.41 -13.05
CA PRO A 861 -8.08 25.02 -11.83
C PRO A 861 -6.81 24.34 -11.30
N PHE A 862 -6.64 23.05 -11.58
CA PHE A 862 -5.43 22.32 -11.27
C PHE A 862 -4.18 22.95 -11.86
N PHE A 863 -4.25 23.53 -13.06
CA PHE A 863 -3.08 24.20 -13.65
C PHE A 863 -2.65 25.39 -12.80
N ALA A 864 -3.61 26.21 -12.37
CA ALA A 864 -3.33 27.29 -11.42
C ALA A 864 -2.76 26.74 -10.09
N HIS A 865 -3.27 25.62 -9.60
CA HIS A 865 -2.74 24.98 -8.39
C HIS A 865 -1.29 24.52 -8.53
N ALA A 866 -0.98 23.73 -9.56
CA ALA A 866 0.36 23.21 -9.82
C ALA A 866 1.37 24.35 -9.98
N VAL A 867 0.96 25.45 -10.63
CA VAL A 867 1.77 26.66 -10.80
C VAL A 867 1.98 27.38 -9.47
N ALA A 868 0.96 27.45 -8.61
CA ALA A 868 1.11 28.03 -7.28
C ALA A 868 2.07 27.23 -6.40
N ILE A 869 2.02 25.89 -6.45
CA ILE A 869 2.98 25.01 -5.76
C ILE A 869 4.40 25.20 -6.33
N ALA A 870 4.56 25.28 -7.66
CA ALA A 870 5.87 25.55 -8.26
C ALA A 870 6.42 26.92 -7.82
N ALA A 871 5.54 27.93 -7.70
CA ALA A 871 5.91 29.26 -7.23
C ALA A 871 6.42 29.25 -5.78
N THR A 872 5.88 28.41 -4.88
CA THR A 872 6.40 28.32 -3.49
C THR A 872 7.81 27.75 -3.44
N VAL A 873 8.16 26.86 -4.36
CA VAL A 873 9.53 26.32 -4.50
C VAL A 873 10.49 27.39 -5.03
N HIS A 874 10.09 28.13 -6.07
CA HIS A 874 10.91 29.22 -6.60
C HIS A 874 11.05 30.38 -5.61
N MET A 875 10.02 30.64 -4.82
CA MET A 875 10.10 31.56 -3.68
C MET A 875 11.10 31.08 -2.63
N PHE A 876 11.18 29.78 -2.34
CA PHE A 876 12.19 29.23 -1.43
C PHE A 876 13.62 29.44 -1.96
N TYR A 877 13.87 29.10 -3.22
CA TYR A 877 15.21 29.22 -3.82
C TYR A 877 15.61 30.64 -4.24
N SER A 878 14.68 31.62 -4.24
CA SER A 878 15.03 33.03 -4.39
C SER A 878 15.83 33.59 -3.21
N TYR A 879 15.92 32.86 -2.09
CA TYR A 879 16.78 33.18 -0.94
C TYR A 879 18.07 32.33 -0.91
N SER A 880 18.37 31.59 -1.97
CA SER A 880 19.62 30.83 -2.10
C SER A 880 20.86 31.72 -2.01
N ALA A 881 21.93 31.17 -1.41
CA ALA A 881 23.26 31.78 -1.40
C ALA A 881 23.86 31.92 -2.82
N ASN A 882 23.47 31.06 -3.78
CA ASN A 882 23.94 31.13 -5.15
C ASN A 882 23.20 32.24 -5.93
N PRO A 883 23.89 33.30 -6.39
CA PRO A 883 23.26 34.42 -7.08
C PRO A 883 22.56 34.04 -8.39
N LYS A 884 23.10 33.08 -9.16
CA LYS A 884 22.51 32.66 -10.43
C LYS A 884 21.18 31.96 -10.21
N LEU A 885 21.15 31.02 -9.26
CA LEU A 885 19.94 30.31 -8.87
C LEU A 885 18.89 31.29 -8.34
N ARG A 886 19.29 32.19 -7.45
CA ARG A 886 18.41 33.24 -6.93
C ARG A 886 17.77 34.08 -8.03
N THR A 887 18.55 34.58 -9.00
CA THR A 887 18.01 35.38 -10.10
C THR A 887 17.06 34.58 -10.97
N LYS A 888 17.42 33.33 -11.31
CA LYS A 888 16.55 32.45 -12.09
C LYS A 888 15.24 32.16 -11.35
N SER A 889 15.29 31.77 -10.07
CA SER A 889 14.09 31.47 -9.29
C SER A 889 13.18 32.69 -9.12
N ASN A 890 13.73 33.91 -9.02
CA ASN A 890 12.90 35.12 -9.03
C ASN A 890 12.17 35.32 -10.38
N ALA A 891 12.84 35.08 -11.50
CA ALA A 891 12.22 35.17 -12.82
C ALA A 891 11.13 34.09 -13.00
N ASP A 892 11.46 32.84 -12.69
CA ASP A 892 10.54 31.69 -12.74
C ASP A 892 9.30 31.93 -11.85
N MET A 893 9.48 32.52 -10.65
CA MET A 893 8.39 32.91 -9.75
C MET A 893 7.48 33.99 -10.35
N GLU A 894 8.02 35.00 -11.02
CA GLU A 894 7.19 36.04 -11.66
C GLU A 894 6.42 35.48 -12.86
N THR A 895 7.00 34.54 -13.62
CA THR A 895 6.28 33.81 -14.68
C THR A 895 5.06 33.07 -14.12
N CYS A 896 5.23 32.36 -12.98
CA CYS A 896 4.10 31.71 -12.30
C CYS A 896 3.01 32.72 -11.91
N ARG A 897 3.38 33.85 -11.31
CA ARG A 897 2.41 34.88 -10.90
C ARG A 897 1.70 35.53 -12.07
N HIS A 898 2.41 35.77 -13.17
CA HIS A 898 1.81 36.30 -14.39
C HIS A 898 0.73 35.35 -14.92
N PHE A 899 1.00 34.04 -14.96
CA PHE A 899 0.01 33.03 -15.32
C PHE A 899 -1.22 33.06 -14.40
N LEU A 900 -1.03 33.09 -13.07
CA LEU A 900 -2.15 33.12 -12.12
C LEU A 900 -3.03 34.36 -12.27
N ARG A 901 -2.43 35.54 -12.52
CA ARG A 901 -3.18 36.77 -12.81
C ARG A 901 -3.97 36.68 -14.11
N SER A 902 -3.41 36.04 -15.14
CA SER A 902 -4.13 35.77 -16.38
C SER A 902 -5.31 34.82 -16.15
N PHE A 903 -5.11 33.77 -15.37
CA PHE A 903 -6.14 32.79 -15.03
C PHE A 903 -7.29 33.41 -14.19
N ALA A 904 -6.98 34.40 -13.35
CA ALA A 904 -7.95 35.12 -12.53
C ALA A 904 -9.04 35.85 -13.34
N SER A 905 -8.84 36.08 -14.64
CA SER A 905 -9.81 36.76 -15.51
C SER A 905 -11.12 36.01 -15.68
N PHE A 906 -11.12 34.67 -15.64
CA PHE A 906 -12.32 33.83 -15.80
C PHE A 906 -12.57 32.88 -14.61
N SER A 907 -11.60 32.75 -13.69
CA SER A 907 -11.71 31.89 -12.51
C SER A 907 -11.25 32.60 -11.23
N PRO A 908 -12.20 32.92 -10.33
CA PRO A 908 -11.90 33.44 -9.00
C PRO A 908 -10.94 32.55 -8.17
N ALA A 909 -10.92 31.24 -8.40
CA ALA A 909 -9.98 30.33 -7.75
C ALA A 909 -8.51 30.72 -8.01
N GLY A 910 -8.17 31.11 -9.24
CA GLY A 910 -6.83 31.58 -9.59
C GLY A 910 -6.47 32.90 -8.89
N ALA A 911 -7.44 33.81 -8.75
CA ALA A 911 -7.26 35.07 -8.02
C ALA A 911 -6.89 34.83 -6.55
N LYS A 912 -7.57 33.87 -5.90
CA LYS A 912 -7.31 33.49 -4.50
C LYS A 912 -5.91 32.89 -4.32
N LEU A 913 -5.42 32.12 -5.29
CA LEU A 913 -4.05 31.59 -5.29
C LEU A 913 -2.99 32.68 -5.44
N ASP A 914 -3.14 33.64 -6.37
CA ASP A 914 -2.21 34.79 -6.48
C ASP A 914 -2.24 35.66 -5.22
N GLU A 915 -3.41 35.87 -4.61
CA GLU A 915 -3.54 36.62 -3.36
C GLU A 915 -2.75 35.94 -2.22
N ARG A 916 -2.91 34.62 -2.04
CA ARG A 916 -2.17 33.83 -1.03
C ARG A 916 -0.67 33.90 -1.25
N LEU A 917 -0.20 33.71 -2.48
CA LEU A 917 1.22 33.86 -2.83
C LEU A 917 1.74 35.28 -2.58
N GLY A 918 0.93 36.30 -2.90
CA GLY A 918 1.26 37.70 -2.61
C GLY A 918 1.47 37.95 -1.12
N LYS A 919 0.61 37.40 -0.26
CA LYS A 919 0.75 37.46 1.21
C LYS A 919 2.02 36.73 1.68
N MET A 920 2.33 35.56 1.12
CA MET A 920 3.56 34.81 1.46
C MET A 920 4.82 35.61 1.09
N LEU A 921 4.85 36.24 -0.09
CA LEU A 921 5.99 37.02 -0.55
C LEU A 921 6.24 38.27 0.33
N GLN A 922 5.16 38.91 0.80
CA GLN A 922 5.25 40.04 1.74
C GLN A 922 5.86 39.60 3.08
N LEU A 923 5.43 38.46 3.61
CA LEU A 923 5.97 37.90 4.86
C LEU A 923 7.45 37.48 4.73
N ALA A 924 7.82 36.87 3.59
CA ALA A 924 9.19 36.47 3.31
C ALA A 924 10.15 37.68 3.25
N SER A 925 9.66 38.84 2.78
CA SER A 925 10.46 40.06 2.59
C SER A 925 10.55 40.96 3.82
N ALA A 926 9.87 40.64 4.92
CA ALA A 926 9.80 41.49 6.11
C ALA A 926 11.14 41.48 6.90
N PRO A 927 11.73 42.66 7.22
CA PRO A 927 13.01 42.72 7.92
C PRO A 927 12.90 42.15 9.34
N THR A 928 13.87 41.33 9.73
CA THR A 928 14.07 40.87 11.11
C THR A 928 14.48 42.08 11.96
N GLU A 929 13.81 42.32 13.10
CA GLU A 929 14.19 43.42 14.01
C GLU A 929 15.68 43.30 14.39
N GLY A 930 16.50 44.30 13.99
CA GLY A 930 17.92 44.38 14.34
C GLY A 930 18.94 44.07 13.24
N GLN A 931 18.55 43.72 12.00
CA GLN A 931 19.51 43.50 10.90
C GLN A 931 19.77 44.76 10.05
N ASN A 932 21.06 45.08 9.85
CA ASN A 932 21.51 46.12 8.93
C ASN A 932 21.06 45.82 7.49
N ARG A 933 20.46 46.81 6.82
CA ARG A 933 19.88 46.76 5.44
C ARG A 933 20.84 46.37 4.30
N LEU A 934 22.10 45.99 4.59
CA LEU A 934 23.15 45.73 3.61
C LEU A 934 23.57 44.24 3.52
N SER A 935 23.03 43.36 4.36
CA SER A 935 23.31 41.92 4.31
C SER A 935 22.20 41.19 3.54
N LEU A 936 22.54 40.58 2.39
CA LEU A 936 21.66 39.64 1.68
C LEU A 936 21.37 38.45 2.60
N SER A 937 20.19 38.43 3.22
CA SER A 937 19.78 37.33 4.09
C SER A 937 19.48 36.08 3.26
N SER A 938 20.17 34.98 3.51
CA SER A 938 19.83 33.64 3.01
C SER A 938 18.75 32.95 3.86
N THR A 939 18.07 33.71 4.72
CA THR A 939 17.01 33.22 5.60
C THR A 939 15.66 33.70 5.09
N ILE A 940 14.73 32.77 4.86
CA ILE A 940 13.35 33.01 4.45
C ILE A 940 12.39 32.76 5.62
N ARG A 941 11.35 33.60 5.75
CA ARG A 941 10.20 33.38 6.63
C ARG A 941 9.05 32.76 5.83
N LEU A 942 8.67 31.54 6.17
CA LEU A 942 7.55 30.83 5.55
C LEU A 942 6.36 30.79 6.51
N SER A 943 5.20 31.25 6.06
CA SER A 943 3.95 31.09 6.81
C SER A 943 3.51 29.63 6.75
N ASN A 944 3.41 28.98 7.92
CA ASN A 944 2.98 27.59 8.02
C ASN A 944 1.55 27.41 7.44
N HIS A 945 0.64 28.31 7.83
CA HIS A 945 -0.76 28.29 7.39
C HIS A 945 -0.90 28.45 5.87
N LEU A 946 -0.36 29.53 5.29
CA LEU A 946 -0.49 29.79 3.85
C LEU A 946 0.18 28.72 2.99
N THR A 947 1.28 28.12 3.46
CA THR A 947 1.94 27.04 2.72
C THR A 947 1.06 25.77 2.69
N TRP A 948 0.45 25.38 3.81
CA TRP A 948 -0.51 24.26 3.81
C TRP A 948 -1.74 24.55 2.96
N GLU A 949 -2.27 25.78 2.98
CA GLU A 949 -3.40 26.18 2.14
C GLU A 949 -3.10 26.05 0.63
N ILE A 950 -1.87 26.35 0.22
CA ILE A 950 -1.44 26.17 -1.18
C ILE A 950 -1.20 24.68 -1.47
N LEU A 951 -0.58 23.91 -0.57
CA LEU A 951 -0.27 22.50 -0.82
C LEU A 951 -1.50 21.58 -0.83
N ASN A 952 -2.43 21.73 0.11
CA ASN A 952 -3.60 20.84 0.26
C ASN A 952 -4.72 21.08 -0.76
N PHE A 953 -4.64 22.14 -1.59
CA PHE A 953 -5.75 22.61 -2.42
C PHE A 953 -7.08 22.78 -1.67
N ASP A 954 -7.07 22.81 -0.34
CA ASP A 954 -8.26 23.15 0.43
C ASP A 954 -8.38 24.67 0.34
N LEU A 955 -9.17 25.11 -0.61
CA LEU A 955 -9.67 26.47 -0.65
C LEU A 955 -10.68 26.61 0.49
N ASP A 956 -10.21 26.49 1.74
CA ASP A 956 -10.95 26.95 2.89
C ASP A 956 -11.24 28.43 2.62
N GLY A 957 -12.50 28.70 2.29
CA GLY A 957 -13.03 30.03 2.26
C GLY A 957 -12.79 30.57 3.66
N ASP A 958 -12.02 31.66 3.76
CA ASP A 958 -12.39 32.71 4.72
C ASP A 958 -13.92 32.75 4.69
N ALA A 959 -14.53 32.38 5.80
CA ALA A 959 -15.96 32.48 5.97
C ALA A 959 -16.30 33.97 5.83
N LYS A 960 -16.57 34.42 4.59
CA LYS A 960 -17.38 35.60 4.39
C LYS A 960 -18.67 35.29 5.15
N GLY A 961 -19.03 36.19 6.06
CA GLY A 961 -20.19 36.03 6.93
C GLY A 961 -21.45 35.60 6.15
N PRO A 962 -22.45 35.06 6.86
CA PRO A 962 -23.54 34.27 6.29
C PRO A 962 -24.10 34.94 5.02
N SER A 963 -23.73 34.38 3.86
CA SER A 963 -24.41 34.66 2.62
C SER A 963 -25.64 33.75 2.58
N ALA A 964 -26.76 34.24 2.04
CA ALA A 964 -27.98 33.45 1.87
C ALA A 964 -27.80 32.17 1.01
N ASN A 965 -26.59 31.94 0.46
CA ASN A 965 -26.23 30.80 -0.38
C ASN A 965 -25.21 29.82 0.23
N ASP A 966 -24.84 29.97 1.51
CA ASP A 966 -23.95 29.01 2.16
C ASP A 966 -24.68 27.68 2.44
N LEU A 967 -23.99 26.55 2.28
CA LEU A 967 -24.59 25.21 2.40
C LEU A 967 -24.90 24.86 3.87
N PHE A 968 -24.10 25.38 4.80
CA PHE A 968 -24.20 25.06 6.20
C PHE A 968 -24.59 26.29 7.01
N ASP A 969 -25.54 26.11 7.92
CA ASP A 969 -25.83 27.11 8.94
C ASP A 969 -24.62 27.30 9.86
N SER A 970 -24.44 28.52 10.37
CA SER A 970 -23.36 28.87 11.29
C SER A 970 -23.30 28.00 12.55
N SER A 971 -24.40 27.33 12.95
CA SER A 971 -24.43 26.36 14.05
C SER A 971 -23.66 25.06 13.76
N LEU A 972 -23.49 24.70 12.48
CA LEU A 972 -22.77 23.50 12.03
C LEU A 972 -21.29 23.81 11.72
N THR A 973 -20.95 25.08 11.54
CA THR A 973 -19.56 25.51 11.43
C THR A 973 -18.95 25.52 12.83
N SER A 974 -17.92 24.69 13.07
CA SER A 974 -17.09 24.88 14.27
C SER A 974 -16.52 26.30 14.23
N PRO A 975 -16.43 27.03 15.37
CA PRO A 975 -15.68 28.27 15.38
C PRO A 975 -14.32 27.95 14.78
N SER A 976 -13.97 28.60 13.67
CA SER A 976 -12.64 28.50 13.08
C SER A 976 -11.68 28.50 14.25
N ARG A 977 -10.83 27.46 14.36
CA ARG A 977 -9.68 27.55 15.25
C ARG A 977 -8.98 28.81 14.77
N LYS A 978 -9.21 29.96 15.43
CA LYS A 978 -8.29 31.09 15.39
C LYS A 978 -6.95 30.42 15.51
N GLY A 979 -6.16 30.48 14.43
CA GLY A 979 -4.92 29.72 14.35
C GLY A 979 -4.26 29.83 15.71
N GLN A 980 -4.13 28.70 16.41
CA GLN A 980 -3.07 28.66 17.41
C GLN A 980 -1.85 28.95 16.57
N ASP A 981 -1.30 30.17 16.71
CA ASP A 981 -0.17 30.67 15.96
C ASP A 981 0.94 29.62 16.02
N SER A 982 0.95 28.71 15.05
CA SER A 982 2.11 27.89 14.81
C SER A 982 3.14 28.88 14.30
N PRO A 983 4.25 29.10 15.02
CA PRO A 983 5.15 30.19 14.72
C PRO A 983 5.63 30.09 13.26
N ASP A 984 5.69 31.23 12.57
CA ASP A 984 6.24 31.31 11.22
C ASP A 984 7.63 30.64 11.17
N LEU A 985 7.89 29.93 10.08
CA LEU A 985 9.09 29.13 9.90
C LEU A 985 10.22 30.02 9.37
N GLU A 986 11.15 30.41 10.22
CA GLU A 986 12.46 30.91 9.77
C GLU A 986 13.33 29.74 9.31
N VAL A 987 13.75 29.77 8.05
CA VAL A 987 14.55 28.72 7.41
C VAL A 987 15.77 29.34 6.73
N LEU A 988 16.95 28.82 7.06
CA LEU A 988 18.18 29.12 6.34
C LEU A 988 18.25 28.28 5.06
N VAL A 989 18.30 28.94 3.90
CA VAL A 989 18.48 28.32 2.59
C VAL A 989 19.98 28.14 2.32
N SER A 990 20.60 27.22 3.06
CA SER A 990 22.05 26.94 2.96
C SER A 990 22.42 26.11 1.73
N ASN A 991 21.50 25.26 1.25
CA ASN A 991 21.75 24.37 0.12
C ASN A 991 21.38 25.05 -1.20
N SER A 992 22.32 25.03 -2.14
CA SER A 992 22.15 25.57 -3.48
C SER A 992 22.39 24.45 -4.50
N PRO A 993 21.37 23.64 -4.83
CA PRO A 993 21.54 22.56 -5.80
C PRO A 993 21.91 23.12 -7.17
N GLU A 994 22.83 22.47 -7.87
CA GLU A 994 23.13 22.77 -9.27
C GLU A 994 22.24 21.89 -10.15
N VAL A 995 21.26 22.50 -10.79
CA VAL A 995 20.34 21.81 -11.71
C VAL A 995 20.40 22.53 -13.07
N VAL A 996 20.71 21.76 -14.12
CA VAL A 996 20.60 22.22 -15.51
C VAL A 996 19.34 21.59 -16.08
N VAL A 997 18.40 22.43 -16.52
CA VAL A 997 17.20 21.95 -17.23
C VAL A 997 17.61 21.65 -18.67
N ASN A 998 17.64 20.37 -19.02
CA ASN A 998 17.86 19.91 -20.38
C ASN A 998 16.55 19.89 -21.14
N THR A 999 16.41 20.67 -22.21
CA THR A 999 15.15 20.74 -22.98
C THR A 999 14.83 19.47 -23.79
N TYR A 1000 15.77 18.52 -23.87
CA TYR A 1000 15.65 17.34 -24.74
C TYR A 1000 15.10 16.08 -24.07
N ASP A 1001 14.91 16.06 -22.74
CA ASP A 1001 14.57 14.83 -22.00
C ASP A 1001 13.28 14.92 -21.19
N GLY A 1002 12.53 16.03 -21.29
CA GLY A 1002 11.29 16.22 -20.53
C GLY A 1002 11.48 16.20 -19.01
N GLY A 1003 12.71 16.26 -18.48
CA GLY A 1003 13.00 16.11 -17.06
C GLY A 1003 13.18 14.66 -16.59
N GLN A 1004 13.30 13.72 -17.54
CA GLN A 1004 13.56 12.31 -17.27
C GLN A 1004 15.07 12.03 -17.36
N THR A 1005 15.65 11.38 -16.35
CA THR A 1005 17.11 11.28 -16.16
C THR A 1005 17.86 10.34 -17.12
N ALA A 1006 17.21 9.73 -18.11
CA ALA A 1006 17.86 8.81 -19.06
C ALA A 1006 17.26 8.87 -20.48
N ARG A 1007 18.13 8.90 -21.50
CA ARG A 1007 17.75 8.67 -22.90
C ARG A 1007 17.27 7.23 -23.08
N THR A 1008 16.05 7.04 -23.54
CA THR A 1008 15.63 5.73 -24.04
C THR A 1008 16.30 5.49 -25.40
N GLY A 1009 17.06 4.40 -25.52
CA GLY A 1009 17.67 4.01 -26.79
C GLY A 1009 16.58 3.79 -27.83
N SER A 1010 16.79 4.33 -29.03
CA SER A 1010 16.03 4.00 -30.25
C SER A 1010 15.73 2.49 -30.30
N SER A 1011 14.46 2.11 -30.13
CA SER A 1011 14.04 0.73 -30.35
C SER A 1011 14.46 0.30 -31.75
N HIS A 1012 15.18 -0.81 -31.85
CA HIS A 1012 15.53 -1.43 -33.13
C HIS A 1012 14.25 -1.66 -33.93
N THR A 1013 14.14 -0.97 -35.05
CA THR A 1013 13.11 -1.21 -36.05
C THR A 1013 13.34 -2.62 -36.59
N TYR A 1014 12.50 -3.59 -36.20
CA TYR A 1014 12.41 -4.86 -36.91
C TYR A 1014 11.86 -4.55 -38.30
N LEU A 1015 12.75 -4.47 -39.28
CA LEU A 1015 12.41 -4.49 -40.69
C LEU A 1015 11.81 -5.86 -41.02
N SER A 1016 10.48 -5.90 -41.03
CA SER A 1016 9.71 -6.91 -41.73
C SER A 1016 10.11 -6.88 -43.20
N THR A 1017 10.92 -7.83 -43.64
CA THR A 1017 11.10 -8.16 -45.06
C THR A 1017 10.46 -9.52 -45.31
N THR A 1018 9.30 -9.47 -45.92
CA THR A 1018 8.74 -10.57 -46.70
C THR A 1018 9.68 -10.82 -47.87
N ASP A 1019 10.33 -11.98 -47.92
CA ASP A 1019 10.53 -12.64 -49.20
C ASP A 1019 10.72 -14.16 -49.07
N ASN A 1020 9.92 -14.87 -49.85
CA ASN A 1020 9.96 -16.31 -50.02
C ASN A 1020 10.97 -16.67 -51.11
N GLY A 1021 11.95 -17.53 -50.79
CA GLY A 1021 12.36 -18.58 -51.71
C GLY A 1021 13.83 -18.65 -52.15
N ILE A 1022 14.32 -19.91 -52.09
CA ILE A 1022 15.35 -20.57 -52.92
C ILE A 1022 16.79 -20.65 -52.37
N ALA A 1023 17.02 -21.79 -51.68
CA ALA A 1023 18.12 -22.77 -51.81
C ALA A 1023 19.61 -22.36 -52.03
N GLY A 1024 20.50 -22.92 -51.19
CA GLY A 1024 21.90 -23.21 -51.55
C GLY A 1024 22.89 -23.35 -50.36
N PRO A 1025 23.67 -24.46 -50.22
CA PRO A 1025 24.46 -24.78 -49.02
C PRO A 1025 25.98 -24.53 -49.16
N TRP A 1026 26.71 -24.72 -48.05
CA TRP A 1026 28.18 -24.79 -47.83
C TRP A 1026 28.79 -23.53 -47.21
N SER A 1027 29.83 -23.55 -46.37
CA SER A 1027 30.55 -24.54 -45.54
C SER A 1027 31.76 -23.79 -44.95
N ASN A 1028 32.30 -24.30 -43.82
CA ASN A 1028 33.67 -24.06 -43.32
C ASN A 1028 33.98 -22.66 -42.76
N ARG A 1029 34.83 -22.46 -41.74
CA ARG A 1029 35.57 -23.26 -40.74
C ARG A 1029 36.37 -22.22 -39.94
N SER A 1030 36.68 -22.55 -38.68
CA SER A 1030 37.91 -22.14 -37.91
C SER A 1030 38.11 -20.65 -37.57
N ALA A 1031 38.64 -20.24 -36.42
CA ALA A 1031 39.15 -20.95 -35.25
C ALA A 1031 39.29 -19.97 -34.06
N MET A 1032 39.08 -20.53 -32.86
CA MET A 1032 39.75 -20.29 -31.58
C MET A 1032 40.86 -19.22 -31.50
N THR A 1033 40.71 -18.32 -30.52
CA THR A 1033 41.71 -18.10 -29.44
C THR A 1033 41.02 -17.53 -28.18
N SER A 1034 41.29 -18.16 -27.04
CA SER A 1034 41.12 -17.66 -25.67
C SER A 1034 42.51 -17.66 -25.01
N PRO A 1035 42.70 -17.35 -23.72
CA PRO A 1035 42.14 -16.31 -22.82
C PRO A 1035 43.27 -15.48 -22.17
N GLU A 1036 42.98 -14.45 -21.36
CA GLU A 1036 43.59 -14.25 -20.02
C GLU A 1036 43.23 -12.91 -19.33
N ASN A 1037 42.62 -13.05 -18.15
CA ASN A 1037 42.76 -12.28 -16.91
C ASN A 1037 42.96 -10.75 -16.94
N THR A 1038 41.98 -10.00 -16.42
CA THR A 1038 42.11 -9.39 -15.07
C THR A 1038 40.77 -8.91 -14.51
N LEU A 1039 40.49 -9.32 -13.27
CA LEU A 1039 39.48 -8.76 -12.38
C LEU A 1039 39.87 -7.33 -11.96
N GLY A 1040 38.88 -6.45 -11.83
CA GLY A 1040 38.84 -5.49 -10.72
C GLY A 1040 38.57 -4.04 -11.09
N ASN A 1041 37.51 -3.50 -10.48
CA ASN A 1041 37.29 -2.08 -10.17
C ASN A 1041 37.28 -1.08 -11.33
N ASP A 1042 36.09 -0.63 -11.72
CA ASP A 1042 35.88 0.77 -12.13
C ASP A 1042 34.42 1.19 -11.89
N ALA A 1043 34.10 1.45 -10.63
CA ALA A 1043 32.97 2.27 -10.22
C ALA A 1043 33.44 3.19 -9.08
N LEU A 1044 34.51 3.95 -9.32
CA LEU A 1044 34.85 5.18 -8.58
C LEU A 1044 36.09 5.82 -9.21
N ARG A 1045 35.91 6.77 -10.14
CA ARG A 1045 36.79 7.92 -10.46
C ARG A 1045 36.44 8.43 -11.84
N LEU A 1046 35.97 9.67 -11.93
CA LEU A 1046 36.27 10.63 -13.01
C LEU A 1046 35.45 11.90 -12.75
N TRP A 1047 35.95 12.76 -11.86
CA TRP A 1047 35.75 14.21 -11.95
C TRP A 1047 36.98 14.87 -11.32
N THR A 1048 38.06 14.93 -12.09
CA THR A 1048 39.09 15.98 -12.00
C THR A 1048 39.58 16.29 -13.40
N ASP A 1049 39.78 17.59 -13.62
CA ASP A 1049 40.44 18.31 -14.72
C ASP A 1049 39.67 18.67 -15.99
N HIS A 1050 39.45 19.98 -16.10
CA HIS A 1050 39.35 20.74 -17.34
C HIS A 1050 40.73 20.90 -17.99
N SER A 1051 40.84 20.74 -19.32
CA SER A 1051 41.47 21.72 -20.22
C SER A 1051 41.52 21.28 -21.69
N LEU A 1052 41.03 22.17 -22.58
CA LEU A 1052 41.49 22.49 -23.96
C LEU A 1052 41.35 21.38 -25.04
N GLN A 1053 40.93 21.62 -26.28
CA GLN A 1053 41.21 22.71 -27.22
C GLN A 1053 40.22 22.69 -28.40
N LEU A 1054 39.95 23.87 -28.98
CA LEU A 1054 39.15 24.14 -30.18
C LEU A 1054 39.96 23.92 -31.47
N GLU A 1055 39.27 23.59 -32.59
CA GLU A 1055 39.52 23.94 -34.00
C GLU A 1055 38.40 23.26 -34.84
N ASP A 1056 37.74 23.81 -35.87
CA ASP A 1056 37.75 25.12 -36.51
C ASP A 1056 36.59 25.18 -37.55
N LEU A 1057 36.29 26.40 -38.03
CA LEU A 1057 35.54 26.80 -39.27
C LEU A 1057 34.03 27.16 -39.24
N ASN A 1058 33.86 28.46 -38.99
CA ASN A 1058 32.82 29.45 -39.39
C ASN A 1058 32.75 29.64 -40.95
N PRO A 1059 32.05 30.63 -41.59
CA PRO A 1059 31.02 31.59 -41.16
C PRO A 1059 29.89 31.87 -42.20
N TYR A 1060 28.86 32.68 -41.85
CA TYR A 1060 28.40 33.85 -42.65
C TYR A 1060 27.45 34.77 -41.83
N LEU A 1061 27.99 35.94 -41.42
CA LEU A 1061 27.42 37.32 -41.32
C LEU A 1061 26.22 37.62 -40.38
N VAL A 1062 26.10 38.73 -39.63
CA VAL A 1062 26.82 40.03 -39.51
C VAL A 1062 26.36 40.79 -38.24
N ASP A 1063 27.33 41.43 -37.55
CA ASP A 1063 27.34 42.68 -36.74
C ASP A 1063 26.19 43.04 -35.74
N ALA A 1064 26.41 43.72 -34.61
CA ALA A 1064 27.52 44.57 -34.18
C ALA A 1064 27.51 44.84 -32.65
N CYS A 1065 28.73 45.09 -32.14
CA CYS A 1065 29.11 45.98 -31.02
C CYS A 1065 28.73 45.62 -29.57
N LYS A 1066 29.55 45.86 -28.55
CA LYS A 1066 31.01 45.98 -28.33
C LYS A 1066 31.16 46.35 -26.84
N ASN A 1067 32.28 45.95 -26.24
CA ASN A 1067 32.94 46.56 -25.06
C ASN A 1067 32.29 46.34 -23.68
N ASP A 1068 33.00 46.19 -22.57
CA ASP A 1068 34.44 46.08 -22.28
C ASP A 1068 34.60 45.74 -20.78
N LEU A 1069 35.82 45.34 -20.40
CA LEU A 1069 36.38 45.26 -19.03
C LEU A 1069 35.90 44.08 -18.17
N GLY A 1070 36.76 43.34 -17.49
CA GLY A 1070 38.18 43.49 -17.21
C GLY A 1070 38.55 42.44 -16.18
N SER A 1071 39.68 41.78 -16.44
CA SER A 1071 40.17 40.57 -15.79
C SER A 1071 40.70 40.74 -14.37
N SER A 1072 40.94 39.57 -13.76
CA SER A 1072 41.94 39.28 -12.72
C SER A 1072 41.52 39.55 -11.27
N SER A 1073 41.93 38.82 -10.26
CA SER A 1073 42.55 37.51 -10.06
C SER A 1073 42.87 37.48 -8.56
N TRP A 1074 42.81 36.32 -7.90
CA TRP A 1074 43.75 35.81 -6.87
C TRP A 1074 43.03 34.89 -5.87
N TRP A 1075 43.58 33.69 -5.75
CA TRP A 1075 43.29 32.70 -4.73
C TRP A 1075 44.06 33.04 -3.46
N ASP A 1076 43.46 32.88 -2.29
CA ASP A 1076 44.16 32.36 -1.10
C ASP A 1076 43.20 32.06 0.07
N LEU A 1077 43.38 30.84 0.61
CA LEU A 1077 43.25 30.41 2.03
C LEU A 1077 41.90 30.64 2.73
N GLY A 1078 41.28 29.71 3.45
CA GLY A 1078 41.72 28.47 4.09
C GLY A 1078 40.82 28.25 5.34
N ASN A 1079 40.60 26.99 5.71
CA ASN A 1079 40.12 26.49 7.02
C ASN A 1079 38.75 26.97 7.54
N PHE A 1080 37.73 26.10 7.51
CA PHE A 1080 37.29 25.24 8.63
C PHE A 1080 36.17 24.28 8.19
#